data_AF-A0A0W0SAW0-F1
#
_entry.id   AF-A0A0W0SAW0-F1
#
_cell.length_a   1.000
_cell.length_b   1.000
_cell.length_c   1.000
_cell.angle_alpha   90.00
_cell.angle_beta   90.00
_cell.angle_gamma   90.00
#
_symmetry.space_group_name_H-M   'P 1'
#
loop_
_entity.id
_entity.type
_entity.pdbx_description
1 polymer ?
#
loop_
_entity_poly.entity_id
_entity_poly.type
_entity_poly.pdbx_seq_one_letter_code
_entity_poly.pdbx_strand_id
1 'polypeptide(L)'
;MIINELFNWLHAHEESLHLSDNYLSRDLLESEQIQAKTTHRRLLAEVRIAKLNKQKTDELIDKLEQHQVFMDYLEFCSQKFVEDSASSLFLITFKYVLSKSQPGIPYLGARWNELFFALLKTDKNKLLSFYQGNEELFKNHPEIQKRVVLELHEQKHKEAIKRVENHLMRLTGQLANQKNPLGIIGLCREWISEPELFAALILWLLQRNVTTKQILQTYLFHDFLKYHLFTLYSEDNEIFHLFALLNDFPETKLLLEAAKQTRSDEPAFQHYALDGTLSKNELQDIPRTEYPLQFSLKPTNFLALHKLFGQQFLIAAITSEEQKNSKWLNTLNHTLNQPQVIAQELPTIITIVAREYSPQILEHLAHLIGDDTAQQLLSNNEGAVFYLLPYKPKLLEHINEENVTRFIQQITVGNTSDPEIIFQLMALFSMLSKEKNPVTQRVFEAILDNLVLHPMLLEDEKLLCRLRKYPDCGRIIDQKSEAIKQHVNTCIIAQTRESTFSSRNYHLIEDTWLNATRKLTVLDLIKPQAKFELNNKYALQAKIAQAAFLCHGQHFDLNAFIDALSLPPVVADEVSEYERVLIEILAVIDDEFIRNQILKHLEDEPIQRLNWAEKEYEGKTIFIKAAQHGNLGLIALLEDQIASNALSKAIRTAARANQWRVVDHLCRNNKTQLSSAELERIIFLAAEQGQSKVIKYLLNTYDYEPSSTELMHILNAAMTYDQLGVIQLFYYSADNMPKQSGINKLFQAAIELGHWDIALFIAQSENNPPSLVAIEKAFTHTANTMQLEAMTKLCLLSTNAPRAQTIQRVFVKACQDGNLPVVQSLCKFPKQLPPAIVGEALAQASIYGHMGIISHLCNLSTNPPNQSSINHGLVAAAKAGKREPVQFFCSMTTPNQPTQHGVNQALLETIKNNQVEIFIELCRSPQHAPSNLAIRESFLLAVKMGKLDSVGCICTYEMSALNQRTVEKALILAVKHKKPEIVRYLCELSINSPENKSLKMAVNKAAASNQSAVAEYLREQLRSKTKTQKKIDHELDNSSGTHSDSEFSHFSELDNDSETDREITSNPEEDNNNVENHHRLTVDHRVEIEGRTEENQNTERGASLKSHGLFKTKKQHHRDTPSLDLVGRHSLC
;
A
#
# COMPACT_ATOMS: atom_id res chain seq x y z
N MET A 1 -0.97 72.07 -55.65
CA MET A 1 -1.76 72.68 -54.58
C MET A 1 -2.30 71.52 -53.73
N ILE A 2 -1.42 70.85 -52.97
CA ILE A 2 -1.63 69.43 -52.64
C ILE A 2 -2.73 69.21 -51.58
N ILE A 3 -2.81 70.08 -50.56
CA ILE A 3 -3.76 69.93 -49.47
C ILE A 3 -5.18 70.30 -49.92
N ASN A 4 -5.30 71.40 -50.68
CA ASN A 4 -6.57 71.83 -51.24
C ASN A 4 -7.11 70.85 -52.31
N GLU A 5 -6.25 70.33 -53.19
CA GLU A 5 -6.63 69.30 -54.16
C GLU A 5 -7.14 68.01 -53.48
N LEU A 6 -6.45 67.54 -52.43
CA LEU A 6 -6.87 66.36 -51.67
C LEU A 6 -8.17 66.62 -50.89
N PHE A 7 -8.33 67.81 -50.32
CA PHE A 7 -9.57 68.22 -49.66
C PHE A 7 -10.75 68.28 -50.65
N ASN A 8 -10.53 68.90 -51.81
CA ASN A 8 -11.55 68.99 -52.85
C ASN A 8 -11.90 67.62 -53.40
N TRP A 9 -10.94 66.73 -53.62
CA TRP A 9 -11.22 65.34 -54.01
C TRP A 9 -12.08 64.61 -52.97
N LEU A 10 -11.88 64.89 -51.68
CA LEU A 10 -12.67 64.28 -50.62
C LEU A 10 -14.12 64.80 -50.58
N HIS A 11 -14.38 66.02 -51.08
CA HIS A 11 -15.69 66.69 -50.99
C HIS A 11 -16.40 66.89 -52.34
N ALA A 12 -15.71 66.72 -53.47
CA ALA A 12 -16.23 66.87 -54.83
C ALA A 12 -16.63 65.53 -55.45
N HIS A 13 -17.50 65.59 -56.48
CA HIS A 13 -18.01 64.42 -57.22
C HIS A 13 -17.09 63.96 -58.37
N GLU A 14 -15.79 64.28 -58.35
CA GLU A 14 -14.85 63.69 -59.31
C GLU A 14 -14.74 62.16 -59.08
N GLU A 15 -14.21 61.38 -60.02
CA GLU A 15 -14.33 59.91 -60.02
C GLU A 15 -13.10 59.15 -59.46
N SER A 16 -11.84 59.66 -59.49
CA SER A 16 -10.65 58.87 -59.05
C SER A 16 -9.50 59.68 -58.39
N LEU A 17 -8.83 59.08 -57.38
CA LEU A 17 -7.62 59.64 -56.74
C LEU A 17 -6.38 59.45 -57.64
N HIS A 18 -5.91 60.52 -58.29
CA HIS A 18 -4.66 60.52 -59.10
C HIS A 18 -3.46 61.16 -58.38
N LEU A 19 -3.57 61.42 -57.08
CA LEU A 19 -2.57 62.14 -56.29
C LEU A 19 -1.48 61.20 -55.75
N SER A 20 -0.23 61.67 -55.68
CA SER A 20 0.86 60.96 -54.99
C SER A 20 0.87 61.29 -53.51
N ASP A 21 1.04 60.28 -52.65
CA ASP A 21 1.16 60.48 -51.20
C ASP A 21 2.49 61.18 -50.89
N ASN A 22 2.40 62.44 -50.48
CA ASN A 22 3.56 63.27 -50.17
C ASN A 22 3.57 63.61 -48.68
N TYR A 23 4.76 63.84 -48.13
CA TYR A 23 4.88 64.34 -46.75
C TYR A 23 4.57 65.84 -46.69
N LEU A 24 3.89 66.27 -45.64
CA LEU A 24 3.60 67.68 -45.39
C LEU A 24 4.89 68.46 -45.14
N SER A 25 4.98 69.69 -45.66
CA SER A 25 6.05 70.64 -45.34
C SER A 25 5.48 71.88 -44.65
N ARG A 26 6.27 72.50 -43.78
CA ARG A 26 5.86 73.68 -43.00
C ARG A 26 5.52 74.87 -43.91
N ASP A 27 6.34 75.12 -44.93
CA ASP A 27 6.14 76.21 -45.88
C ASP A 27 4.82 76.08 -46.66
N LEU A 28 4.45 74.84 -47.03
CA LEU A 28 3.20 74.57 -47.74
C LEU A 28 1.97 74.84 -46.84
N LEU A 29 2.00 74.37 -45.60
CA LEU A 29 0.93 74.60 -44.62
C LEU A 29 0.71 76.09 -44.34
N GLU A 30 1.80 76.85 -44.10
CA GLU A 30 1.72 78.28 -43.84
C GLU A 30 1.16 79.05 -45.04
N SER A 31 1.60 78.70 -46.26
CA SER A 31 1.11 79.32 -47.49
C SER A 31 -0.39 79.10 -47.72
N GLU A 32 -0.89 77.86 -47.55
CA GLU A 32 -2.31 77.51 -47.71
C GLU A 32 -3.17 78.16 -46.62
N GLN A 33 -2.69 78.25 -45.36
CA GLN A 33 -3.41 78.93 -44.29
C GLN A 33 -3.56 80.44 -44.53
N ILE A 34 -2.52 81.11 -45.04
CA ILE A 34 -2.58 82.55 -45.38
C ILE A 34 -3.57 82.76 -46.52
N GLN A 35 -3.51 81.93 -47.55
CA GLN A 35 -4.43 81.99 -48.69
C GLN A 35 -5.88 81.72 -48.27
N ALA A 36 -6.12 80.72 -47.43
CA ALA A 36 -7.45 80.36 -46.96
C ALA A 36 -8.05 81.43 -46.02
N LYS A 37 -7.26 82.08 -45.15
CA LYS A 37 -7.71 83.24 -44.35
C LYS A 37 -8.11 84.43 -45.23
N THR A 38 -7.38 84.67 -46.31
CA THR A 38 -7.66 85.74 -47.27
C THR A 38 -8.97 85.48 -48.02
N THR A 39 -9.16 84.24 -48.50
CA THR A 39 -10.40 83.81 -49.17
C THR A 39 -11.61 83.85 -48.24
N HIS A 40 -11.46 83.44 -46.97
CA HIS A 40 -12.53 83.50 -45.97
C HIS A 40 -13.00 84.94 -45.73
N ARG A 41 -12.07 85.89 -45.57
CA ARG A 41 -12.40 87.32 -45.42
C ARG A 41 -13.15 87.87 -46.64
N ARG A 42 -12.76 87.46 -47.84
CA ARG A 42 -13.45 87.86 -49.09
C ARG A 42 -14.88 87.32 -49.15
N LEU A 43 -15.10 86.02 -48.93
CA LEU A 43 -16.42 85.40 -48.95
C LEU A 43 -17.34 85.98 -47.87
N LEU A 44 -16.80 86.26 -46.67
CA LEU A 44 -17.55 86.85 -45.56
C LEU A 44 -17.94 88.31 -45.84
N ALA A 45 -17.12 89.04 -46.58
CA ALA A 45 -17.46 90.37 -47.09
C ALA A 45 -18.56 90.29 -48.16
N GLU A 46 -18.49 89.35 -49.10
CA GLU A 46 -19.49 89.12 -50.15
C GLU A 46 -20.87 88.76 -49.56
N VAL A 47 -20.93 87.88 -48.56
CA VAL A 47 -22.18 87.53 -47.84
C VAL A 47 -22.77 88.73 -47.12
N ARG A 48 -21.94 89.57 -46.47
CA ARG A 48 -22.39 90.78 -45.77
C ARG A 48 -22.96 91.82 -46.74
N ILE A 49 -22.31 92.00 -47.90
CA ILE A 49 -22.77 92.90 -48.97
C ILE A 49 -24.10 92.41 -49.58
N ALA A 50 -24.24 91.11 -49.83
CA ALA A 50 -25.49 90.52 -50.35
C ALA A 50 -26.67 90.65 -49.36
N LYS A 51 -26.42 90.48 -48.04
CA LYS A 51 -27.43 90.71 -46.98
C LYS A 51 -27.88 92.19 -46.90
N LEU A 52 -26.95 93.13 -47.04
CA LEU A 52 -27.24 94.57 -47.07
C LEU A 52 -28.10 94.96 -48.29
N ASN A 53 -27.88 94.31 -49.43
CA ASN A 53 -28.59 94.57 -50.68
C ASN A 53 -29.90 93.77 -50.84
N LYS A 54 -30.34 93.02 -49.82
CA LYS A 54 -31.53 92.14 -49.82
C LYS A 54 -31.56 91.11 -50.98
N GLN A 55 -30.40 90.63 -51.42
CA GLN A 55 -30.29 89.56 -52.42
C GLN A 55 -30.41 88.18 -51.75
N LYS A 56 -30.74 87.13 -52.52
CA LYS A 56 -30.67 85.75 -52.02
C LYS A 56 -29.23 85.44 -51.61
N THR A 57 -29.04 85.06 -50.36
CA THR A 57 -27.70 84.84 -49.75
C THR A 57 -27.30 83.38 -49.63
N ASP A 58 -28.22 82.46 -49.93
CA ASP A 58 -28.08 81.03 -49.62
C ASP A 58 -26.82 80.43 -50.27
N GLU A 59 -26.60 80.64 -51.57
CA GLU A 59 -25.44 80.08 -52.29
C GLU A 59 -24.08 80.66 -51.84
N LEU A 60 -24.05 81.90 -51.34
CA LEU A 60 -22.83 82.53 -50.81
C LEU A 60 -22.55 82.06 -49.38
N ILE A 61 -23.60 81.79 -48.60
CA ILE A 61 -23.49 81.19 -47.27
C ILE A 61 -22.95 79.76 -47.42
N ASP A 62 -23.47 78.96 -48.35
CA ASP A 62 -22.99 77.60 -48.61
C ASP A 62 -21.50 77.58 -48.99
N LYS A 63 -21.05 78.50 -49.86
CA LYS A 63 -19.62 78.65 -50.22
C LYS A 63 -18.75 79.05 -49.03
N LEU A 64 -19.27 79.90 -48.13
CA LEU A 64 -18.55 80.32 -46.93
C LEU A 64 -18.45 79.16 -45.92
N GLU A 65 -19.52 78.39 -45.74
CA GLU A 65 -19.57 77.21 -44.88
C GLU A 65 -18.63 76.11 -45.38
N GLN A 66 -18.63 75.80 -46.69
CA GLN A 66 -17.68 74.86 -47.28
C GLN A 66 -16.22 75.30 -47.08
N HIS A 67 -15.93 76.60 -47.21
CA HIS A 67 -14.58 77.13 -46.98
C HIS A 67 -14.19 77.10 -45.50
N GLN A 68 -15.14 77.18 -44.56
CA GLN A 68 -14.88 76.95 -43.14
C GLN A 68 -14.47 75.50 -42.86
N VAL A 69 -15.11 74.52 -43.52
CA VAL A 69 -14.72 73.10 -43.40
C VAL A 69 -13.30 72.86 -43.94
N PHE A 70 -12.89 73.57 -44.99
CA PHE A 70 -11.51 73.52 -45.49
C PHE A 70 -10.51 74.11 -44.48
N MET A 71 -10.87 75.21 -43.82
CA MET A 71 -10.04 75.81 -42.77
C MET A 71 -9.86 74.88 -41.57
N ASP A 72 -10.93 74.20 -41.13
CA ASP A 72 -10.89 73.20 -40.07
C ASP A 72 -9.98 72.01 -40.43
N TYR A 73 -10.04 71.57 -41.69
CA TYR A 73 -9.16 70.52 -42.22
C TYR A 73 -7.69 70.95 -42.22
N LEU A 74 -7.38 72.17 -42.68
CA LEU A 74 -6.03 72.73 -42.65
C LEU A 74 -5.48 72.87 -41.22
N GLU A 75 -6.33 73.24 -40.27
CA GLU A 75 -5.95 73.29 -38.85
C GLU A 75 -5.62 71.90 -38.31
N PHE A 76 -6.44 70.89 -38.63
CA PHE A 76 -6.16 69.50 -38.25
C PHE A 76 -4.86 68.97 -38.86
N CYS A 77 -4.61 69.23 -40.14
CA CYS A 77 -3.34 68.88 -40.79
C CYS A 77 -2.15 69.53 -40.08
N SER A 78 -2.29 70.80 -39.65
CA SER A 78 -1.24 71.50 -38.92
C SER A 78 -0.98 70.90 -37.53
N GLN A 79 -2.03 70.52 -36.80
CA GLN A 79 -1.89 69.89 -35.48
C GLN A 79 -1.21 68.51 -35.60
N LYS A 80 -1.65 67.67 -36.53
CA LYS A 80 -1.08 66.33 -36.72
C LYS A 80 0.34 66.34 -37.28
N PHE A 81 0.71 67.36 -38.06
CA PHE A 81 2.08 67.56 -38.47
C PHE A 81 3.04 67.86 -37.30
N VAL A 82 2.55 68.54 -36.23
CA VAL A 82 3.35 68.79 -35.02
C VAL A 82 3.52 67.52 -34.18
N GLU A 83 2.49 66.67 -34.12
CA GLU A 83 2.53 65.39 -33.38
C GLU A 83 3.46 64.36 -34.04
N ASP A 84 3.41 64.24 -35.37
CA ASP A 84 4.24 63.32 -36.14
C ASP A 84 4.59 63.90 -37.51
N SER A 85 5.78 64.50 -37.61
CA SER A 85 6.28 65.10 -38.85
C SER A 85 6.60 64.08 -39.93
N ALA A 86 6.64 62.78 -39.60
CA ALA A 86 6.88 61.69 -40.54
C ALA A 86 5.58 61.02 -41.01
N SER A 87 4.41 61.48 -40.57
CA SER A 87 3.13 61.00 -41.09
C SER A 87 2.89 61.53 -42.50
N SER A 88 2.49 60.64 -43.41
CA SER A 88 2.15 61.04 -44.78
C SER A 88 0.85 61.84 -44.81
N LEU A 89 0.69 62.69 -45.84
CA LEU A 89 -0.53 63.48 -45.98
C LEU A 89 -1.75 62.56 -46.10
N PHE A 90 -1.65 61.41 -46.78
CA PHE A 90 -2.76 60.47 -46.87
C PHE A 90 -3.11 59.86 -45.51
N LEU A 91 -2.14 59.54 -44.66
CA LEU A 91 -2.41 59.01 -43.32
C LEU A 91 -3.06 60.07 -42.41
N ILE A 92 -2.61 61.33 -42.50
CA ILE A 92 -3.20 62.44 -41.75
C ILE A 92 -4.62 62.73 -42.24
N THR A 93 -4.83 62.70 -43.56
CA THR A 93 -6.15 62.84 -44.18
C THR A 93 -7.06 61.71 -43.74
N PHE A 94 -6.57 60.47 -43.75
CA PHE A 94 -7.33 59.31 -43.30
C PHE A 94 -7.75 59.44 -41.82
N LYS A 95 -6.84 59.90 -40.95
CA LYS A 95 -7.13 60.21 -39.54
C LYS A 95 -8.16 61.35 -39.39
N TYR A 96 -8.08 62.41 -40.22
CA TYR A 96 -9.05 63.50 -40.20
C TYR A 96 -10.46 63.00 -40.50
N VAL A 97 -10.58 62.21 -41.56
CA VAL A 97 -11.88 61.70 -42.03
C VAL A 97 -12.48 60.74 -41.00
N LEU A 98 -11.65 59.89 -40.37
CA LEU A 98 -12.03 59.07 -39.22
C LEU A 98 -12.50 59.90 -38.01
N SER A 99 -11.88 61.05 -37.73
CA SER A 99 -12.25 61.90 -36.60
C SER A 99 -13.60 62.63 -36.78
N LYS A 100 -14.06 62.78 -38.04
CA LYS A 100 -15.29 63.50 -38.39
C LYS A 100 -16.48 62.58 -38.65
N SER A 101 -16.28 61.26 -38.72
CA SER A 101 -17.36 60.31 -38.91
C SER A 101 -18.24 60.20 -37.66
N GLN A 102 -19.39 60.87 -37.67
CA GLN A 102 -20.50 60.55 -36.77
C GLN A 102 -21.32 59.38 -37.34
N PRO A 103 -21.93 58.53 -36.48
CA PRO A 103 -22.75 57.42 -36.94
C PRO A 103 -24.01 57.95 -37.66
N GLY A 104 -24.09 57.75 -38.98
CA GLY A 104 -25.32 57.99 -39.75
C GLY A 104 -25.21 58.78 -41.07
N ILE A 105 -24.02 59.22 -41.51
CA ILE A 105 -23.88 59.89 -42.83
C ILE A 105 -23.35 58.90 -43.88
N PRO A 106 -24.12 58.47 -44.90
CA PRO A 106 -23.80 57.29 -45.72
C PRO A 106 -22.88 57.49 -46.94
N TYR A 107 -22.28 58.66 -47.17
CA TYR A 107 -21.83 59.02 -48.54
C TYR A 107 -20.31 59.11 -48.81
N LEU A 108 -19.42 58.60 -47.94
CA LEU A 108 -17.95 58.67 -48.16
C LEU A 108 -17.22 57.31 -48.31
N GLY A 109 -17.92 56.17 -48.25
CA GLY A 109 -17.30 54.84 -48.14
C GLY A 109 -16.31 54.44 -49.24
N ALA A 110 -16.56 54.78 -50.51
CA ALA A 110 -15.67 54.42 -51.63
C ALA A 110 -14.30 55.12 -51.53
N ARG A 111 -14.30 56.38 -51.10
CA ARG A 111 -13.10 57.21 -50.96
C ARG A 111 -12.21 56.75 -49.79
N TRP A 112 -12.81 56.24 -48.73
CA TRP A 112 -12.10 55.62 -47.61
C TRP A 112 -11.32 54.38 -48.04
N ASN A 113 -11.97 53.51 -48.81
CA ASN A 113 -11.37 52.28 -49.30
C ASN A 113 -10.20 52.59 -50.25
N GLU A 114 -10.34 53.57 -51.15
CA GLU A 114 -9.25 54.02 -52.02
C GLU A 114 -8.05 54.58 -51.24
N LEU A 115 -8.30 55.42 -50.23
CA LEU A 115 -7.23 55.99 -49.40
C LEU A 115 -6.53 54.92 -48.55
N PHE A 116 -7.27 53.97 -47.98
CA PHE A 116 -6.72 52.85 -47.22
C PHE A 116 -5.87 51.91 -48.11
N PHE A 117 -6.36 51.56 -49.30
CA PHE A 117 -5.61 50.71 -50.23
C PHE A 117 -4.38 51.40 -50.81
N ALA A 118 -4.40 52.72 -50.97
CA ALA A 118 -3.20 53.49 -51.33
C ALA A 118 -2.15 53.43 -50.19
N LEU A 119 -2.57 53.64 -48.94
CA LEU A 119 -1.70 53.53 -47.77
C LEU A 119 -1.12 52.13 -47.57
N LEU A 120 -1.89 51.08 -47.88
CA LEU A 120 -1.44 49.69 -47.78
C LEU A 120 -0.29 49.38 -48.74
N LYS A 121 -0.25 50.04 -49.90
CA LYS A 121 0.84 49.90 -50.88
C LYS A 121 2.10 50.66 -50.48
N THR A 122 1.99 51.72 -49.69
CA THR A 122 3.13 52.60 -49.35
C THR A 122 3.78 52.25 -48.00
N ASP A 123 3.02 51.90 -46.96
CA ASP A 123 3.56 51.53 -45.63
C ASP A 123 2.73 50.41 -44.94
N LYS A 124 2.86 49.17 -45.47
CA LYS A 124 2.07 48.00 -45.06
C LYS A 124 2.13 47.69 -43.56
N ASN A 125 3.32 47.65 -42.95
CA ASN A 125 3.47 47.23 -41.55
C ASN A 125 2.87 48.23 -40.56
N LYS A 126 3.08 49.54 -40.79
CA LYS A 126 2.50 50.57 -39.91
C LYS A 126 0.97 50.64 -40.05
N LEU A 127 0.44 50.47 -41.26
CA LEU A 127 -1.01 50.47 -41.47
C LEU A 127 -1.68 49.26 -40.82
N LEU A 128 -1.10 48.06 -40.94
CA LEU A 128 -1.63 46.85 -40.28
C LEU A 128 -1.57 46.96 -38.75
N SER A 129 -0.48 47.50 -38.20
CA SER A 129 -0.37 47.80 -36.77
C SER A 129 -1.40 48.84 -36.30
N PHE A 130 -1.61 49.91 -37.09
CA PHE A 130 -2.65 50.90 -36.81
C PHE A 130 -4.04 50.29 -36.82
N TYR A 131 -4.34 49.41 -37.79
CA TYR A 131 -5.60 48.69 -37.87
C TYR A 131 -5.83 47.81 -36.63
N GLN A 132 -4.86 46.97 -36.25
CA GLN A 132 -4.97 46.09 -35.07
C GLN A 132 -5.13 46.89 -33.76
N GLY A 133 -4.49 48.06 -33.66
CA GLY A 133 -4.66 48.95 -32.51
C GLY A 133 -5.99 49.70 -32.45
N ASN A 134 -6.79 49.67 -33.53
CA ASN A 134 -7.99 50.48 -33.68
C ASN A 134 -9.14 49.73 -34.39
N GLU A 135 -9.28 48.41 -34.19
CA GLU A 135 -10.23 47.55 -34.94
C GLU A 135 -11.68 48.05 -34.91
N GLU A 136 -12.14 48.61 -33.78
CA GLU A 136 -13.49 49.18 -33.64
C GLU A 136 -13.76 50.34 -34.61
N LEU A 137 -12.75 51.13 -35.00
CA LEU A 137 -12.91 52.21 -35.98
C LEU A 137 -13.27 51.68 -37.37
N PHE A 138 -12.95 50.41 -37.66
CA PHE A 138 -13.15 49.79 -38.97
C PHE A 138 -14.36 48.85 -39.01
N LYS A 139 -15.14 48.75 -37.92
CA LYS A 139 -16.26 47.80 -37.79
C LYS A 139 -17.29 47.87 -38.91
N ASN A 140 -17.49 49.06 -39.47
CA ASN A 140 -18.44 49.32 -40.55
C ASN A 140 -17.82 49.36 -41.97
N HIS A 141 -16.58 48.85 -42.13
CA HIS A 141 -15.82 48.88 -43.39
C HIS A 141 -15.39 47.46 -43.85
N PRO A 142 -16.29 46.67 -44.46
CA PRO A 142 -16.05 45.26 -44.75
C PRO A 142 -14.96 45.01 -45.82
N GLU A 143 -14.75 45.90 -46.78
CA GLU A 143 -13.71 45.75 -47.80
C GLU A 143 -12.30 45.91 -47.22
N ILE A 144 -12.14 46.83 -46.26
CA ILE A 144 -10.90 47.03 -45.52
C ILE A 144 -10.62 45.80 -44.64
N GLN A 145 -11.62 45.35 -43.88
CA GLN A 145 -11.52 44.14 -43.05
C GLN A 145 -11.06 42.94 -43.88
N LYS A 146 -11.71 42.67 -45.02
CA LYS A 146 -11.37 41.56 -45.91
C LYS A 146 -9.94 41.64 -46.44
N ARG A 147 -9.47 42.84 -46.83
CA ARG A 147 -8.11 43.01 -47.35
C ARG A 147 -7.07 42.83 -46.24
N VAL A 148 -7.32 43.34 -45.05
CA VAL A 148 -6.40 43.20 -43.90
C VAL A 148 -6.28 41.74 -43.49
N VAL A 149 -7.38 40.98 -43.44
CA VAL A 149 -7.36 39.54 -43.15
C VAL A 149 -6.45 38.79 -44.11
N LEU A 150 -6.53 39.05 -45.42
CA LEU A 150 -5.67 38.43 -46.42
C LEU A 150 -4.18 38.75 -46.21
N GLU A 151 -3.85 40.01 -45.94
CA GLU A 151 -2.46 40.44 -45.74
C GLU A 151 -1.84 39.90 -44.45
N LEU A 152 -2.63 39.81 -43.37
CA LEU A 152 -2.23 39.19 -42.10
C LEU A 152 -2.04 37.69 -42.24
N HIS A 153 -2.91 37.01 -43.00
CA HIS A 153 -2.75 35.59 -43.30
C HIS A 153 -1.46 35.31 -44.08
N GLU A 154 -1.15 36.12 -45.12
CA GLU A 154 0.10 36.00 -45.87
C GLU A 154 1.34 36.24 -44.98
N GLN A 155 1.28 37.19 -44.05
CA GLN A 155 2.35 37.43 -43.08
C GLN A 155 2.56 36.25 -42.14
N LYS A 156 1.48 35.74 -41.53
CA LYS A 156 1.53 34.55 -40.65
C LYS A 156 2.11 33.34 -41.37
N HIS A 157 1.74 33.12 -42.63
CA HIS A 157 2.27 32.04 -43.45
C HIS A 157 3.79 32.17 -43.67
N LYS A 158 4.29 33.37 -44.01
CA LYS A 158 5.75 33.60 -44.17
C LYS A 158 6.52 33.37 -42.88
N GLU A 159 5.96 33.78 -41.75
CA GLU A 159 6.55 33.52 -40.43
C GLU A 159 6.56 32.01 -40.10
N ALA A 160 5.51 31.27 -40.46
CA ALA A 160 5.44 29.82 -40.29
C ALA A 160 6.50 29.09 -41.14
N ILE A 161 6.72 29.48 -42.40
CA ILE A 161 7.81 28.94 -43.23
C ILE A 161 9.16 29.14 -42.54
N LYS A 162 9.41 30.34 -42.00
CA LYS A 162 10.65 30.62 -41.26
C LYS A 162 10.81 29.76 -40.00
N ARG A 163 9.70 29.45 -39.31
CA ARG A 163 9.70 28.48 -38.19
C ARG A 163 10.05 27.07 -38.67
N VAL A 164 9.46 26.61 -39.77
CA VAL A 164 9.79 25.31 -40.40
C VAL A 164 11.28 25.22 -40.71
N GLU A 165 11.87 26.25 -41.34
CA GLU A 165 13.31 26.30 -41.65
C GLU A 165 14.18 26.23 -40.39
N ASN A 166 13.81 26.94 -39.33
CA ASN A 166 14.53 26.91 -38.04
C ASN A 166 14.44 25.52 -37.38
N HIS A 167 13.26 24.89 -37.39
CA HIS A 167 13.07 23.53 -36.89
C HIS A 167 13.87 22.52 -37.71
N LEU A 168 13.86 22.63 -39.03
CA LEU A 168 14.64 21.79 -39.93
C LEU A 168 16.14 21.92 -39.66
N MET A 169 16.64 23.15 -39.48
CA MET A 169 18.04 23.39 -39.11
C MET A 169 18.39 22.72 -37.77
N ARG A 170 17.51 22.84 -36.77
CA ARG A 170 17.68 22.19 -35.46
C ARG A 170 17.69 20.67 -35.59
N LEU A 171 16.75 20.07 -36.32
CA LEU A 171 16.67 18.62 -36.54
C LEU A 171 17.92 18.10 -37.27
N THR A 172 18.35 18.79 -38.33
CA THR A 172 19.56 18.44 -39.07
C THR A 172 20.81 18.50 -38.19
N GLY A 173 20.91 19.48 -37.29
CA GLY A 173 22.00 19.57 -36.31
C GLY A 173 21.96 18.46 -35.25
N GLN A 174 20.81 18.24 -34.61
CA GLN A 174 20.67 17.28 -33.51
C GLN A 174 20.69 15.81 -34.00
N LEU A 175 20.22 15.55 -35.21
CA LEU A 175 20.15 14.20 -35.78
C LEU A 175 21.29 13.89 -36.76
N ALA A 176 22.33 14.73 -36.82
CA ALA A 176 23.46 14.58 -37.75
C ALA A 176 24.16 13.20 -37.64
N ASN A 177 24.20 12.62 -36.44
CA ASN A 177 24.82 11.33 -36.18
C ASN A 177 23.88 10.13 -36.38
N GLN A 178 22.59 10.36 -36.63
CA GLN A 178 21.59 9.31 -36.82
C GLN A 178 21.59 8.83 -38.27
N LYS A 179 22.12 7.61 -38.48
CA LYS A 179 22.25 6.99 -39.80
C LYS A 179 20.92 6.52 -40.38
N ASN A 180 20.10 5.84 -39.57
CA ASN A 180 18.78 5.37 -40.01
C ASN A 180 17.70 6.39 -39.62
N PRO A 181 17.18 7.21 -40.55
CA PRO A 181 16.14 8.19 -40.25
C PRO A 181 14.80 7.55 -39.87
N LEU A 182 14.48 6.37 -40.42
CA LEU A 182 13.22 5.68 -40.13
C LEU A 182 13.21 5.04 -38.73
N GLY A 183 14.39 4.75 -38.17
CA GLY A 183 14.55 4.14 -36.85
C GLY A 183 14.17 5.04 -35.66
N ILE A 184 13.86 6.32 -35.88
CA ILE A 184 13.41 7.23 -34.81
C ILE A 184 11.96 7.71 -34.99
N ILE A 185 11.28 7.27 -36.05
CA ILE A 185 9.93 7.77 -36.41
C ILE A 185 8.92 7.51 -35.31
N GLY A 186 9.06 6.42 -34.56
CA GLY A 186 8.22 6.13 -33.40
C GLY A 186 8.22 7.25 -32.35
N LEU A 187 9.38 7.90 -32.12
CA LEU A 187 9.51 9.02 -31.18
C LEU A 187 8.93 10.32 -31.73
N CYS A 188 8.99 10.53 -33.04
CA CYS A 188 8.51 11.75 -33.67
C CYS A 188 6.98 11.85 -33.76
N ARG A 189 6.24 10.77 -33.45
CA ARG A 189 4.77 10.79 -33.50
C ARG A 189 4.14 11.73 -32.47
N GLU A 190 4.84 12.10 -31.41
CA GLU A 190 4.33 13.09 -30.45
C GLU A 190 4.23 14.51 -31.05
N TRP A 191 4.88 14.77 -32.20
CA TRP A 191 4.89 16.09 -32.84
C TRP A 191 3.68 16.34 -33.75
N ILE A 192 2.68 15.45 -33.76
CA ILE A 192 1.49 15.56 -34.61
C ILE A 192 0.68 16.83 -34.32
N SER A 193 0.72 17.37 -33.09
CA SER A 193 0.00 18.59 -32.74
C SER A 193 0.61 19.88 -33.29
N GLU A 194 1.86 19.85 -33.79
CA GLU A 194 2.65 21.03 -34.16
C GLU A 194 2.97 21.00 -35.68
N PRO A 195 2.17 21.65 -36.54
CA PRO A 195 2.29 21.55 -38.00
C PRO A 195 3.67 21.97 -38.53
N GLU A 196 4.28 23.03 -38.01
CA GLU A 196 5.59 23.49 -38.48
C GLU A 196 6.72 22.54 -38.11
N LEU A 197 6.69 21.95 -36.91
CA LEU A 197 7.67 20.95 -36.48
C LEU A 197 7.49 19.64 -37.26
N PHE A 198 6.24 19.25 -37.51
CA PHE A 198 5.90 18.09 -38.32
C PHE A 198 6.34 18.28 -39.78
N ALA A 199 6.12 19.46 -40.38
CA ALA A 199 6.62 19.79 -41.71
C ALA A 199 8.15 19.69 -41.78
N ALA A 200 8.85 20.21 -40.76
CA ALA A 200 10.31 20.09 -40.65
C ALA A 200 10.78 18.64 -40.54
N LEU A 201 10.05 17.76 -39.83
CA LEU A 201 10.33 16.32 -39.79
C LEU A 201 10.22 15.69 -41.18
N ILE A 202 9.15 15.98 -41.92
CA ILE A 202 8.95 15.45 -43.29
C ILE A 202 10.08 15.91 -44.22
N LEU A 203 10.43 17.20 -44.18
CA LEU A 203 11.55 17.75 -44.94
C LEU A 203 12.88 17.08 -44.56
N TRP A 204 13.11 16.86 -43.27
CA TRP A 204 14.30 16.17 -42.79
C TRP A 204 14.38 14.73 -43.32
N LEU A 205 13.27 13.98 -43.35
CA LEU A 205 13.24 12.63 -43.94
C LEU A 205 13.62 12.63 -45.42
N LEU A 206 13.09 13.59 -46.18
CA LEU A 206 13.42 13.77 -47.61
C LEU A 206 14.90 14.11 -47.80
N GLN A 207 15.46 15.03 -46.99
CA GLN A 207 16.90 15.36 -47.00
C GLN A 207 17.80 14.17 -46.65
N ARG A 208 17.28 13.17 -45.93
CA ARG A 208 17.98 11.91 -45.58
C ARG A 208 17.75 10.78 -46.59
N ASN A 209 17.23 11.09 -47.78
CA ASN A 209 16.96 10.15 -48.88
C ASN A 209 15.90 9.07 -48.54
N VAL A 210 14.95 9.37 -47.64
CA VAL A 210 13.78 8.50 -47.45
C VAL A 210 12.82 8.71 -48.62
N THR A 211 12.43 7.63 -49.28
CA THR A 211 11.55 7.73 -50.46
C THR A 211 10.11 8.11 -50.09
N THR A 212 9.39 8.77 -51.00
CA THR A 212 7.96 9.10 -50.85
C THR A 212 7.12 7.92 -50.37
N LYS A 213 7.33 6.74 -50.98
CA LYS A 213 6.61 5.51 -50.61
C LYS A 213 6.89 5.10 -49.16
N GLN A 214 8.15 5.15 -48.73
CA GLN A 214 8.51 4.81 -47.35
C GLN A 214 7.91 5.81 -46.35
N ILE A 215 7.89 7.11 -46.67
CA ILE A 215 7.25 8.12 -45.81
C ILE A 215 5.76 7.83 -45.66
N LEU A 216 5.04 7.54 -46.75
CA LEU A 216 3.61 7.19 -46.67
C LEU A 216 3.38 5.88 -45.89
N GLN A 217 4.23 4.88 -46.10
CA GLN A 217 4.19 3.60 -45.37
C GLN A 217 4.44 3.74 -43.85
N THR A 218 5.04 4.84 -43.39
CA THR A 218 5.19 5.12 -41.94
C THR A 218 3.87 5.47 -41.27
N TYR A 219 2.83 5.85 -42.02
CA TYR A 219 1.54 6.32 -41.51
C TYR A 219 1.62 7.64 -40.72
N LEU A 220 2.68 8.44 -40.87
CA LEU A 220 2.76 9.76 -40.25
C LEU A 220 1.63 10.70 -40.71
N PHE A 221 1.37 10.78 -42.02
CA PHE A 221 0.27 11.59 -42.55
C PHE A 221 -1.12 11.05 -42.17
N HIS A 222 -1.25 9.73 -42.02
CA HIS A 222 -2.47 9.09 -41.53
C HIS A 222 -2.76 9.49 -40.08
N ASP A 223 -1.75 9.38 -39.20
CA ASP A 223 -1.90 9.79 -37.81
C ASP A 223 -2.15 11.30 -37.68
N PHE A 224 -1.51 12.13 -38.52
CA PHE A 224 -1.74 13.57 -38.55
C PHE A 224 -3.17 13.92 -38.96
N LEU A 225 -3.66 13.32 -40.06
CA LEU A 225 -5.05 13.46 -40.49
C LEU A 225 -5.99 13.04 -39.35
N LYS A 226 -5.76 11.86 -38.74
CA LYS A 226 -6.59 11.30 -37.68
C LYS A 226 -6.68 12.22 -36.46
N TYR A 227 -5.56 12.79 -36.03
CA TYR A 227 -5.51 13.71 -34.90
C TYR A 227 -6.27 15.01 -35.18
N HIS A 228 -6.20 15.51 -36.42
CA HIS A 228 -6.82 16.77 -36.85
C HIS A 228 -8.13 16.61 -37.62
N LEU A 229 -8.80 15.44 -37.56
CA LEU A 229 -10.08 15.23 -38.29
C LEU A 229 -11.14 16.28 -37.93
N PHE A 230 -11.14 16.74 -36.68
CA PHE A 230 -12.07 17.76 -36.19
C PHE A 230 -11.83 19.16 -36.78
N THR A 231 -10.74 19.40 -37.52
CA THR A 231 -10.47 20.71 -38.16
C THR A 231 -10.92 20.76 -39.62
N LEU A 232 -11.38 19.65 -40.21
CA LEU A 232 -11.72 19.58 -41.64
C LEU A 232 -12.85 20.51 -42.08
N TYR A 233 -13.75 20.90 -41.17
CA TYR A 233 -14.86 21.83 -41.45
C TYR A 233 -14.50 23.30 -41.19
N SER A 234 -13.36 23.58 -40.57
CA SER A 234 -12.91 24.92 -40.20
C SER A 234 -12.25 25.63 -41.39
N GLU A 235 -12.38 26.95 -41.47
CA GLU A 235 -11.59 27.77 -42.40
C GLU A 235 -10.09 27.75 -42.02
N ASP A 236 -9.80 27.64 -40.72
CA ASP A 236 -8.46 27.44 -40.16
C ASP A 236 -8.20 25.92 -39.98
N ASN A 237 -7.96 25.22 -41.09
CA ASN A 237 -7.73 23.77 -41.10
C ASN A 237 -6.24 23.43 -41.02
N GLU A 238 -5.82 22.76 -39.94
CA GLU A 238 -4.41 22.38 -39.69
C GLU A 238 -3.84 21.42 -40.73
N ILE A 239 -4.68 20.58 -41.35
CA ILE A 239 -4.26 19.69 -42.43
C ILE A 239 -3.94 20.51 -43.68
N PHE A 240 -4.81 21.45 -44.05
CA PHE A 240 -4.52 22.35 -45.17
C PHE A 240 -3.32 23.25 -44.88
N HIS A 241 -3.15 23.70 -43.63
CA HIS A 241 -1.99 24.46 -43.21
C HIS A 241 -0.69 23.66 -43.41
N LEU A 242 -0.61 22.42 -42.92
CA LEU A 242 0.55 21.55 -43.11
C LEU A 242 0.90 21.36 -44.60
N PHE A 243 -0.10 21.06 -45.42
CA PHE A 243 0.12 20.82 -46.85
C PHE A 243 0.49 22.11 -47.61
N ALA A 244 -0.03 23.27 -47.20
CA ALA A 244 0.39 24.57 -47.72
C ALA A 244 1.86 24.85 -47.39
N LEU A 245 2.27 24.65 -46.13
CA LEU A 245 3.66 24.79 -45.70
C LEU A 245 4.60 23.88 -46.49
N LEU A 246 4.25 22.60 -46.67
CA LEU A 246 5.08 21.65 -47.41
C LEU A 246 5.20 22.05 -48.89
N ASN A 247 4.15 22.61 -49.50
CA ASN A 247 4.13 22.96 -50.93
C ASN A 247 5.12 24.08 -51.30
N ASP A 248 5.55 24.91 -50.33
CA ASP A 248 6.57 25.93 -50.54
C ASP A 248 8.00 25.35 -50.73
N PHE A 249 8.20 24.08 -50.39
CA PHE A 249 9.48 23.40 -50.53
C PHE A 249 9.49 22.49 -51.76
N PRO A 250 10.42 22.66 -52.72
CA PRO A 250 10.41 21.92 -53.97
C PRO A 250 10.60 20.40 -53.80
N GLU A 251 11.28 19.96 -52.74
CA GLU A 251 11.57 18.55 -52.48
C GLU A 251 10.32 17.74 -52.09
N THR A 252 9.23 18.38 -51.65
CA THR A 252 8.02 17.71 -51.18
C THR A 252 7.02 17.41 -52.30
N LYS A 253 7.17 18.00 -53.49
CA LYS A 253 6.14 17.95 -54.56
C LYS A 253 5.67 16.53 -54.89
N LEU A 254 6.62 15.61 -55.09
CA LEU A 254 6.31 14.20 -55.37
C LEU A 254 5.60 13.50 -54.20
N LEU A 255 5.91 13.87 -52.96
CA LEU A 255 5.26 13.35 -51.76
C LEU A 255 3.83 13.86 -51.62
N LEU A 256 3.59 15.15 -51.88
CA LEU A 256 2.26 15.75 -51.84
C LEU A 256 1.33 15.19 -52.92
N GLU A 257 1.84 14.98 -54.14
CA GLU A 257 1.10 14.31 -55.21
C GLU A 257 0.70 12.89 -54.82
N ALA A 258 1.61 12.12 -54.21
CA ALA A 258 1.32 10.77 -53.75
C ALA A 258 0.33 10.76 -52.57
N ALA A 259 0.44 11.69 -51.63
CA ALA A 259 -0.48 11.84 -50.49
C ALA A 259 -1.91 12.15 -50.96
N LYS A 260 -2.08 12.99 -51.99
CA LYS A 260 -3.38 13.29 -52.64
C LYS A 260 -4.05 12.08 -53.28
N GLN A 261 -3.27 11.08 -53.68
CA GLN A 261 -3.77 9.84 -54.28
C GLN A 261 -3.91 8.71 -53.26
N THR A 262 -3.55 8.93 -51.99
CA THR A 262 -3.61 7.91 -50.95
C THR A 262 -4.85 8.12 -50.08
N ARG A 263 -5.61 7.06 -49.81
CA ARG A 263 -6.82 7.11 -48.97
C ARG A 263 -6.48 7.15 -47.48
N SER A 264 -7.37 7.76 -46.68
CA SER A 264 -7.35 7.63 -45.22
C SER A 264 -7.58 6.18 -44.77
N ASP A 265 -6.93 5.78 -43.67
CA ASP A 265 -7.11 4.47 -43.03
C ASP A 265 -8.30 4.45 -42.04
N GLU A 266 -8.88 5.60 -41.71
CA GLU A 266 -10.04 5.68 -40.84
C GLU A 266 -11.32 5.25 -41.58
N PRO A 267 -12.09 4.26 -41.07
CA PRO A 267 -13.22 3.66 -41.80
C PRO A 267 -14.27 4.67 -42.29
N ALA A 268 -14.56 5.72 -41.51
CA ALA A 268 -15.53 6.74 -41.86
C ALA A 268 -15.01 7.78 -42.89
N PHE A 269 -13.69 7.81 -43.15
CA PHE A 269 -13.04 8.83 -43.96
C PHE A 269 -12.27 8.27 -45.17
N GLN A 270 -12.53 7.02 -45.58
CA GLN A 270 -11.82 6.37 -46.70
C GLN A 270 -11.94 7.10 -48.06
N HIS A 271 -12.93 7.98 -48.21
CA HIS A 271 -13.10 8.84 -49.40
C HIS A 271 -12.26 10.12 -49.35
N TYR A 272 -11.62 10.41 -48.22
CA TYR A 272 -10.70 11.53 -48.07
C TYR A 272 -9.28 11.09 -48.43
N ALA A 273 -8.58 11.94 -49.19
CA ALA A 273 -7.15 11.84 -49.37
C ALA A 273 -6.41 12.33 -48.12
N LEU A 274 -5.11 12.02 -48.00
CA LEU A 274 -4.31 12.41 -46.84
C LEU A 274 -4.13 13.92 -46.67
N ASP A 275 -4.40 14.72 -47.70
CA ASP A 275 -4.41 16.18 -47.64
C ASP A 275 -5.75 16.76 -47.14
N GLY A 276 -6.69 15.90 -46.72
CA GLY A 276 -7.99 16.29 -46.22
C GLY A 276 -9.02 16.61 -47.31
N THR A 277 -8.71 16.40 -48.59
CA THR A 277 -9.66 16.63 -49.68
C THR A 277 -10.54 15.41 -49.94
N LEU A 278 -11.83 15.64 -50.17
CA LEU A 278 -12.77 14.58 -50.56
C LEU A 278 -12.59 14.22 -52.04
N SER A 279 -12.12 13.01 -52.31
CA SER A 279 -11.92 12.51 -53.68
C SER A 279 -13.18 11.82 -54.21
N LYS A 280 -13.49 12.07 -55.49
CA LYS A 280 -14.54 11.35 -56.23
C LYS A 280 -14.01 10.10 -56.95
N ASN A 281 -12.69 9.93 -57.00
CA ASN A 281 -12.00 8.83 -57.68
C ASN A 281 -11.53 7.79 -56.67
N GLU A 282 -11.31 6.55 -57.11
CA GLU A 282 -10.70 5.51 -56.28
C GLU A 282 -9.28 5.93 -55.86
N LEU A 283 -9.08 6.09 -54.56
CA LEU A 283 -7.80 6.42 -53.93
C LEU A 283 -7.00 5.14 -53.65
N GLN A 284 -5.68 5.22 -53.77
CA GLN A 284 -4.77 4.11 -53.55
C GLN A 284 -4.66 3.76 -52.06
N ASP A 285 -4.60 2.46 -51.77
CA ASP A 285 -4.33 1.95 -50.45
C ASP A 285 -2.85 1.64 -50.26
N ILE A 286 -2.25 2.12 -49.18
CA ILE A 286 -0.84 1.87 -48.86
C ILE A 286 -0.76 1.07 -47.56
N PRO A 287 -0.15 -0.13 -47.55
CA PRO A 287 -0.04 -0.92 -46.34
C PRO A 287 0.96 -0.28 -45.36
N ARG A 288 0.58 -0.24 -44.08
CA ARG A 288 1.46 0.21 -42.99
C ARG A 288 2.69 -0.68 -42.91
N THR A 289 3.86 -0.06 -42.84
CA THR A 289 5.12 -0.75 -42.53
C THR A 289 5.58 -0.33 -41.15
N GLU A 290 5.78 -1.30 -40.25
CA GLU A 290 6.33 -1.03 -38.92
C GLU A 290 7.86 -0.86 -39.02
N TYR A 291 8.35 0.28 -38.55
CA TYR A 291 9.78 0.56 -38.45
C TYR A 291 10.19 0.43 -36.99
N PRO A 292 10.90 -0.64 -36.59
CA PRO A 292 11.38 -0.78 -35.22
C PRO A 292 12.37 0.33 -34.88
N LEU A 293 12.41 0.69 -33.60
CA LEU A 293 13.36 1.68 -33.10
C LEU A 293 14.79 1.21 -33.39
N GLN A 294 15.56 2.03 -34.09
CA GLN A 294 16.94 1.73 -34.45
C GLN A 294 17.82 2.97 -34.32
N PHE A 295 18.67 2.99 -33.31
CA PHE A 295 19.54 4.11 -32.97
C PHE A 295 20.97 3.90 -33.47
N SER A 296 21.62 5.00 -33.86
CA SER A 296 23.05 4.95 -34.19
C SER A 296 23.89 4.96 -32.92
N LEU A 297 24.73 3.94 -32.75
CA LEU A 297 25.46 3.58 -31.52
C LEU A 297 26.66 4.50 -31.17
N LYS A 298 26.53 5.80 -31.36
CA LYS A 298 27.55 6.80 -30.97
C LYS A 298 27.08 7.56 -29.71
N PRO A 299 27.95 7.79 -28.70
CA PRO A 299 27.58 8.57 -27.51
C PRO A 299 27.10 10.00 -27.86
N THR A 300 27.69 10.62 -28.87
CA THR A 300 27.24 11.93 -29.38
C THR A 300 25.84 11.90 -29.96
N ASN A 301 25.43 10.77 -30.54
CA ASN A 301 24.06 10.57 -31.03
C ASN A 301 23.10 10.35 -29.86
N PHE A 302 23.49 9.54 -28.86
CA PHE A 302 22.70 9.31 -27.65
C PHE A 302 22.35 10.63 -26.95
N LEU A 303 23.36 11.47 -26.67
CA LEU A 303 23.15 12.76 -26.00
C LEU A 303 22.30 13.73 -26.83
N ALA A 304 22.45 13.70 -28.17
CA ALA A 304 21.66 14.56 -29.04
C ALA A 304 20.19 14.10 -29.11
N LEU A 305 19.94 12.79 -29.10
CA LEU A 305 18.59 12.22 -29.03
C LEU A 305 17.95 12.50 -27.66
N HIS A 306 18.67 12.34 -26.55
CA HIS A 306 18.17 12.71 -25.21
C HIS A 306 17.84 14.21 -25.13
N LYS A 307 18.69 15.08 -25.69
CA LYS A 307 18.42 16.53 -25.77
C LYS A 307 17.18 16.87 -26.61
N LEU A 308 16.87 16.08 -27.63
CA LEU A 308 15.74 16.34 -28.54
C LEU A 308 14.41 15.77 -28.01
N PHE A 309 14.43 14.58 -27.41
CA PHE A 309 13.23 13.81 -27.04
C PHE A 309 13.08 13.57 -25.53
N GLY A 310 14.06 13.93 -24.70
CA GLY A 310 14.01 13.79 -23.24
C GLY A 310 13.73 12.37 -22.75
N GLN A 311 12.83 12.26 -21.76
CA GLN A 311 12.45 10.99 -21.13
C GLN A 311 11.93 9.94 -22.12
N GLN A 312 11.25 10.35 -23.20
CA GLN A 312 10.71 9.41 -24.19
C GLN A 312 11.81 8.67 -24.93
N PHE A 313 12.91 9.36 -25.22
CA PHE A 313 14.08 8.70 -25.77
C PHE A 313 14.73 7.76 -24.75
N LEU A 314 14.79 8.12 -23.46
CA LEU A 314 15.33 7.22 -22.44
C LEU A 314 14.50 5.94 -22.31
N ILE A 315 13.16 6.03 -22.31
CA ILE A 315 12.27 4.87 -22.33
C ILE A 315 12.49 4.03 -23.60
N ALA A 316 12.55 4.67 -24.76
CA ALA A 316 12.84 4.00 -26.02
C ALA A 316 14.21 3.32 -26.02
N ALA A 317 15.25 3.96 -25.45
CA ALA A 317 16.60 3.42 -25.33
C ALA A 317 16.69 2.25 -24.33
N ILE A 318 15.83 2.22 -23.30
CA ILE A 318 15.69 1.09 -22.37
C ILE A 318 15.02 -0.09 -23.08
N THR A 319 14.06 0.16 -23.97
CA THR A 319 13.23 -0.89 -24.58
C THR A 319 13.75 -1.42 -25.93
N SER A 320 14.77 -0.78 -26.50
CA SER A 320 15.26 -1.11 -27.84
C SER A 320 16.11 -2.38 -27.90
N GLU A 321 16.23 -2.98 -29.10
CA GLU A 321 17.03 -4.20 -29.31
C GLU A 321 18.55 -3.98 -29.17
N GLU A 322 19.01 -2.73 -29.01
CA GLU A 322 20.42 -2.39 -28.88
C GLU A 322 21.01 -2.66 -27.49
N GLN A 323 20.21 -3.21 -26.56
CA GLN A 323 20.64 -3.66 -25.22
C GLN A 323 21.86 -4.60 -25.23
N LYS A 324 22.21 -5.23 -26.36
CA LYS A 324 23.40 -6.10 -26.44
C LYS A 324 24.72 -5.33 -26.60
N ASN A 325 24.69 -4.02 -26.83
CA ASN A 325 25.89 -3.21 -27.02
C ASN A 325 26.40 -2.62 -25.70
N SER A 326 27.59 -3.02 -25.26
CA SER A 326 28.18 -2.56 -24.00
C SER A 326 28.44 -1.05 -23.93
N LYS A 327 28.83 -0.40 -25.03
CA LYS A 327 29.06 1.06 -25.05
C LYS A 327 27.77 1.86 -24.94
N TRP A 328 26.70 1.37 -25.57
CA TRP A 328 25.36 1.94 -25.46
C TRP A 328 24.84 1.83 -24.03
N LEU A 329 24.90 0.62 -23.46
CA LEU A 329 24.50 0.36 -22.07
C LEU A 329 25.27 1.22 -21.06
N ASN A 330 26.59 1.38 -21.23
CA ASN A 330 27.38 2.22 -20.35
C ASN A 330 26.95 3.70 -20.41
N THR A 331 26.60 4.19 -21.60
CA THR A 331 26.12 5.58 -21.78
C THR A 331 24.74 5.77 -21.17
N LEU A 332 23.83 4.81 -21.38
CA LEU A 332 22.49 4.80 -20.81
C LEU A 332 22.53 4.71 -19.27
N ASN A 333 23.32 3.79 -18.73
CA ASN A 333 23.53 3.64 -17.29
C ASN A 333 24.09 4.94 -16.69
N HIS A 334 25.14 5.50 -17.28
CA HIS A 334 25.70 6.77 -16.80
C HIS A 334 24.65 7.88 -16.78
N THR A 335 23.84 8.00 -17.84
CA THR A 335 22.81 9.05 -17.96
C THR A 335 21.69 8.89 -16.93
N LEU A 336 21.17 7.67 -16.74
CA LEU A 336 20.10 7.39 -15.77
C LEU A 336 20.49 7.69 -14.33
N ASN A 337 21.80 7.63 -14.02
CA ASN A 337 22.34 7.88 -12.69
C ASN A 337 22.88 9.31 -12.50
N GLN A 338 22.60 10.25 -13.41
CA GLN A 338 22.98 11.65 -13.24
C GLN A 338 21.97 12.40 -12.35
N PRO A 339 22.43 13.30 -11.44
CA PRO A 339 21.55 14.00 -10.50
C PRO A 339 20.36 14.75 -11.15
N GLN A 340 20.57 15.33 -12.34
CA GLN A 340 19.51 16.04 -13.06
C GLN A 340 18.40 15.08 -13.51
N VAL A 341 18.77 13.92 -14.05
CA VAL A 341 17.83 12.89 -14.53
C VAL A 341 17.11 12.25 -13.35
N ILE A 342 17.82 11.99 -12.24
CA ILE A 342 17.24 11.44 -11.00
C ILE A 342 16.11 12.34 -10.47
N ALA A 343 16.31 13.66 -10.49
CA ALA A 343 15.34 14.61 -9.95
C ALA A 343 14.18 14.93 -10.91
N GLN A 344 14.39 14.89 -12.23
CA GLN A 344 13.43 15.44 -13.21
C GLN A 344 12.72 14.38 -14.07
N GLU A 345 13.38 13.27 -14.40
CA GLU A 345 12.91 12.33 -15.42
C GLU A 345 12.72 10.91 -14.87
N LEU A 346 13.60 10.47 -13.97
CA LEU A 346 13.68 9.08 -13.53
C LEU A 346 12.42 8.55 -12.83
N PRO A 347 11.75 9.29 -11.92
CA PRO A 347 10.49 8.83 -11.31
C PRO A 347 9.42 8.52 -12.37
N THR A 348 9.24 9.44 -13.33
CA THR A 348 8.29 9.30 -14.45
C THR A 348 8.64 8.10 -15.33
N ILE A 349 9.93 7.91 -15.65
CA ILE A 349 10.40 6.76 -16.43
C ILE A 349 10.08 5.45 -15.73
N ILE A 350 10.37 5.34 -14.42
CA ILE A 350 10.08 4.12 -13.65
C ILE A 350 8.58 3.83 -13.65
N THR A 351 7.73 4.84 -13.42
CA THR A 351 6.27 4.69 -13.44
C THR A 351 5.75 4.25 -14.82
N ILE A 352 6.17 4.89 -15.91
CA ILE A 352 5.74 4.53 -17.27
C ILE A 352 6.18 3.09 -17.60
N VAL A 353 7.44 2.74 -17.29
CA VAL A 353 7.96 1.39 -17.53
C VAL A 353 7.20 0.34 -16.72
N ALA A 354 6.88 0.62 -15.46
CA ALA A 354 6.11 -0.30 -14.62
C ALA A 354 4.67 -0.50 -15.12
N ARG A 355 4.05 0.55 -15.70
CA ARG A 355 2.66 0.54 -16.15
C ARG A 355 2.47 -0.06 -17.54
N GLU A 356 3.32 0.30 -18.49
CA GLU A 356 3.09 0.06 -19.92
C GLU A 356 3.90 -1.11 -20.49
N TYR A 357 4.96 -1.54 -19.80
CA TYR A 357 5.92 -2.51 -20.30
C TYR A 357 5.96 -3.82 -19.48
N SER A 358 6.69 -4.82 -19.99
CA SER A 358 6.78 -6.13 -19.33
C SER A 358 7.66 -6.08 -18.07
N PRO A 359 7.43 -6.99 -17.09
CA PRO A 359 8.29 -7.11 -15.90
C PRO A 359 9.79 -7.29 -16.21
N GLN A 360 10.12 -7.86 -17.36
CA GLN A 360 11.51 -8.06 -17.81
C GLN A 360 12.19 -6.73 -18.16
N ILE A 361 11.43 -5.78 -18.70
CA ILE A 361 11.94 -4.44 -19.03
C ILE A 361 12.14 -3.64 -17.73
N LEU A 362 11.22 -3.78 -16.77
CA LEU A 362 11.38 -3.18 -15.44
C LEU A 362 12.59 -3.75 -14.68
N GLU A 363 12.82 -5.07 -14.77
CA GLU A 363 14.02 -5.73 -14.25
C GLU A 363 15.30 -5.17 -14.91
N HIS A 364 15.28 -5.00 -16.24
CA HIS A 364 16.39 -4.40 -16.96
C HIS A 364 16.68 -2.96 -16.51
N LEU A 365 15.64 -2.13 -16.37
CA LEU A 365 15.76 -0.78 -15.84
C LEU A 365 16.33 -0.79 -14.41
N ALA A 366 15.87 -1.68 -13.54
CA ALA A 366 16.38 -1.81 -12.19
C ALA A 366 17.88 -2.16 -12.15
N HIS A 367 18.40 -2.92 -13.12
CA HIS A 367 19.83 -3.20 -13.24
C HIS A 367 20.66 -2.01 -13.77
N LEU A 368 20.05 -1.10 -14.54
CA LEU A 368 20.71 0.11 -15.02
C LEU A 368 20.80 1.20 -13.94
N ILE A 369 19.87 1.21 -13.00
CA ILE A 369 19.84 2.14 -11.86
C ILE A 369 20.82 1.65 -10.79
N GLY A 370 21.74 2.51 -10.34
CA GLY A 370 22.67 2.22 -9.24
C GLY A 370 21.95 2.09 -7.90
N ASP A 371 22.55 1.36 -6.95
CA ASP A 371 21.98 1.21 -5.60
C ASP A 371 21.92 2.57 -4.87
N ASP A 372 22.95 3.40 -5.01
CA ASP A 372 22.98 4.78 -4.45
C ASP A 372 21.84 5.65 -5.02
N THR A 373 21.57 5.52 -6.33
CA THR A 373 20.47 6.25 -6.99
C THR A 373 19.11 5.81 -6.48
N ALA A 374 18.90 4.50 -6.33
CA ALA A 374 17.65 3.98 -5.76
C ALA A 374 17.46 4.44 -4.31
N GLN A 375 18.54 4.48 -3.51
CA GLN A 375 18.51 5.00 -2.15
C GLN A 375 18.25 6.51 -2.10
N GLN A 376 18.77 7.28 -3.06
CA GLN A 376 18.50 8.71 -3.19
C GLN A 376 17.02 8.97 -3.50
N LEU A 377 16.42 8.22 -4.44
CA LEU A 377 14.99 8.30 -4.73
C LEU A 377 14.13 7.98 -3.49
N LEU A 378 14.51 6.94 -2.74
CA LEU A 378 13.83 6.59 -1.49
C LEU A 378 13.94 7.71 -0.44
N SER A 379 15.12 8.34 -0.32
CA SER A 379 15.38 9.45 0.62
C SER A 379 14.62 10.73 0.24
N ASN A 380 14.34 10.91 -1.05
CA ASN A 380 13.52 12.00 -1.58
C ASN A 380 12.01 11.72 -1.48
N ASN A 381 11.61 10.57 -0.91
CA ASN A 381 10.22 10.09 -0.84
C ASN A 381 9.54 9.92 -2.22
N GLU A 382 10.31 9.54 -3.25
CA GLU A 382 9.78 9.28 -4.59
C GLU A 382 9.14 7.89 -4.67
N GLY A 383 7.80 7.83 -4.72
CA GLY A 383 7.05 6.56 -4.66
C GLY A 383 7.29 5.60 -5.82
N ALA A 384 7.75 6.12 -6.98
CA ALA A 384 8.12 5.30 -8.13
C ALA A 384 9.21 4.26 -7.79
N VAL A 385 10.08 4.54 -6.82
CA VAL A 385 11.15 3.64 -6.39
C VAL A 385 10.61 2.28 -5.91
N PHE A 386 9.37 2.22 -5.41
CA PHE A 386 8.79 0.98 -4.89
C PHE A 386 8.57 -0.09 -5.97
N TYR A 387 8.43 0.31 -7.24
CA TYR A 387 8.38 -0.64 -8.35
C TYR A 387 9.68 -1.42 -8.56
N LEU A 388 10.81 -0.89 -8.06
CA LEU A 388 12.12 -1.53 -8.19
C LEU A 388 12.40 -2.57 -7.09
N LEU A 389 11.60 -2.60 -6.01
CA LEU A 389 11.81 -3.49 -4.86
C LEU A 389 11.93 -4.98 -5.20
N PRO A 390 11.14 -5.56 -6.13
CA PRO A 390 11.27 -6.96 -6.51
C PRO A 390 12.64 -7.32 -7.11
N TYR A 391 13.36 -6.33 -7.67
CA TYR A 391 14.62 -6.52 -8.39
C TYR A 391 15.83 -5.96 -7.62
N LYS A 392 15.61 -5.07 -6.64
CA LYS A 392 16.61 -4.52 -5.73
C LYS A 392 16.29 -4.84 -4.26
N PRO A 393 16.48 -6.10 -3.81
CA PRO A 393 16.09 -6.50 -2.45
C PRO A 393 16.85 -5.75 -1.34
N LYS A 394 18.09 -5.31 -1.58
CA LYS A 394 18.88 -4.51 -0.62
C LYS A 394 18.23 -3.17 -0.28
N LEU A 395 17.38 -2.63 -1.16
CA LEU A 395 16.65 -1.40 -0.89
C LEU A 395 15.69 -1.56 0.30
N LEU A 396 15.22 -2.80 0.55
CA LEU A 396 14.35 -3.10 1.68
C LEU A 396 15.02 -2.85 3.04
N GLU A 397 16.35 -3.05 3.14
CA GLU A 397 17.12 -2.76 4.36
C GLU A 397 17.11 -1.26 4.73
N HIS A 398 16.82 -0.39 3.75
CA HIS A 398 16.76 1.06 3.90
C HIS A 398 15.32 1.56 4.12
N ILE A 399 14.32 0.68 4.02
CA ILE A 399 12.92 1.00 4.29
C ILE A 399 12.67 0.82 5.79
N ASN A 400 12.54 1.94 6.49
CA ASN A 400 12.19 2.00 7.90
C ASN A 400 10.83 2.70 8.09
N GLU A 401 10.31 2.66 9.32
CA GLU A 401 9.03 3.27 9.68
C GLU A 401 9.00 4.79 9.41
N GLU A 402 10.11 5.49 9.61
CA GLU A 402 10.23 6.93 9.44
C GLU A 402 10.04 7.36 7.98
N ASN A 403 10.75 6.71 7.05
CA ASN A 403 10.67 7.00 5.62
C ASN A 403 9.28 6.68 5.05
N VAL A 404 8.70 5.54 5.43
CA VAL A 404 7.34 5.18 5.01
C VAL A 404 6.30 6.16 5.58
N THR A 405 6.47 6.59 6.83
CA THR A 405 5.55 7.57 7.44
C THR A 405 5.66 8.94 6.75
N ARG A 406 6.87 9.41 6.42
CA ARG A 406 7.06 10.64 5.64
C ARG A 406 6.41 10.55 4.26
N PHE A 407 6.61 9.43 3.56
CA PHE A 407 5.96 9.18 2.27
C PHE A 407 4.42 9.24 2.38
N ILE A 408 3.84 8.53 3.36
CA ILE A 408 2.40 8.54 3.61
C ILE A 408 1.89 9.95 3.95
N GLN A 409 2.65 10.72 4.73
CA GLN A 409 2.28 12.11 5.06
C GLN A 409 2.29 13.02 3.82
N GLN A 410 3.29 12.89 2.96
CA GLN A 410 3.40 13.68 1.73
C GLN A 410 2.19 13.47 0.81
N ILE A 411 1.75 12.21 0.63
CA ILE A 411 0.57 11.91 -0.20
C ILE A 411 -0.75 12.35 0.48
N THR A 412 -0.82 12.30 1.82
CA THR A 412 -2.05 12.67 2.56
C THR A 412 -2.25 14.19 2.60
N VAL A 413 -1.17 14.98 2.65
CA VAL A 413 -1.23 16.46 2.65
C VAL A 413 -1.45 17.03 1.23
N GLY A 414 -1.02 16.30 0.20
CA GLY A 414 -1.01 16.77 -1.18
C GLY A 414 -2.34 16.77 -1.93
N ASN A 415 -3.42 16.17 -1.39
CA ASN A 415 -4.70 15.94 -2.10
C ASN A 415 -4.48 15.55 -3.58
N THR A 416 -3.77 14.45 -3.79
CA THR A 416 -3.42 13.98 -5.13
C THR A 416 -4.59 13.20 -5.73
N SER A 417 -5.23 13.76 -6.77
CA SER A 417 -6.23 13.05 -7.59
C SER A 417 -5.63 11.96 -8.49
N ASP A 418 -4.39 11.55 -8.25
CA ASP A 418 -3.67 10.61 -9.09
C ASP A 418 -3.80 9.17 -8.54
N PRO A 419 -4.46 8.24 -9.27
CA PRO A 419 -4.57 6.85 -8.86
C PRO A 419 -3.21 6.12 -8.77
N GLU A 420 -2.14 6.67 -9.34
CA GLU A 420 -0.80 6.08 -9.35
C GLU A 420 -0.26 5.77 -7.95
N ILE A 421 -0.62 6.60 -6.96
CA ILE A 421 -0.19 6.42 -5.56
C ILE A 421 -0.67 5.10 -5.00
N ILE A 422 -1.87 4.64 -5.38
CA ILE A 422 -2.39 3.34 -4.94
C ILE A 422 -1.52 2.21 -5.50
N PHE A 423 -1.07 2.30 -6.76
CA PHE A 423 -0.20 1.29 -7.35
C PHE A 423 1.20 1.28 -6.73
N GLN A 424 1.76 2.45 -6.43
CA GLN A 424 3.03 2.58 -5.70
C GLN A 424 2.95 2.00 -4.28
N LEU A 425 1.89 2.33 -3.53
CA LEU A 425 1.63 1.75 -2.21
C LEU A 425 1.39 0.24 -2.29
N MET A 426 0.72 -0.26 -3.32
CA MET A 426 0.51 -1.69 -3.55
C MET A 426 1.81 -2.42 -3.87
N ALA A 427 2.76 -1.79 -4.59
CA ALA A 427 4.09 -2.34 -4.83
C ALA A 427 4.86 -2.49 -3.50
N LEU A 428 4.86 -1.44 -2.66
CA LEU A 428 5.45 -1.46 -1.33
C LEU A 428 4.79 -2.52 -0.42
N PHE A 429 3.45 -2.52 -0.36
CA PHE A 429 2.66 -3.46 0.44
C PHE A 429 2.94 -4.92 0.07
N SER A 430 3.03 -5.22 -1.23
CA SER A 430 3.28 -6.58 -1.72
C SER A 430 4.62 -7.15 -1.26
N MET A 431 5.63 -6.29 -1.05
CA MET A 431 6.95 -6.70 -0.57
C MET A 431 6.98 -6.79 0.96
N LEU A 432 6.48 -5.77 1.67
CA LEU A 432 6.45 -5.76 3.13
C LEU A 432 5.61 -6.91 3.72
N SER A 433 4.50 -7.24 3.06
CA SER A 433 3.62 -8.35 3.45
C SER A 433 4.30 -9.72 3.38
N LYS A 434 5.17 -9.94 2.38
CA LYS A 434 5.95 -11.19 2.27
C LYS A 434 6.97 -11.34 3.39
N GLU A 435 7.61 -10.24 3.77
CA GLU A 435 8.66 -10.18 4.80
C GLU A 435 8.11 -10.04 6.22
N LYS A 436 6.77 -10.00 6.38
CA LYS A 436 6.08 -9.78 7.67
C LYS A 436 6.59 -8.54 8.42
N ASN A 437 6.90 -7.47 7.68
CA ASN A 437 7.42 -6.24 8.26
C ASN A 437 6.32 -5.53 9.08
N PRO A 438 6.62 -4.99 10.28
CA PRO A 438 5.63 -4.34 11.15
C PRO A 438 4.93 -3.11 10.51
N VAL A 439 5.57 -2.46 9.54
CA VAL A 439 5.02 -1.27 8.86
C VAL A 439 3.92 -1.63 7.84
N THR A 440 3.77 -2.92 7.49
CA THR A 440 2.79 -3.42 6.52
C THR A 440 1.37 -2.94 6.81
N GLN A 441 0.96 -2.94 8.08
CA GLN A 441 -0.38 -2.50 8.48
C GLN A 441 -0.60 -1.01 8.12
N ARG A 442 0.39 -0.14 8.37
CA ARG A 442 0.25 1.30 8.05
C ARG A 442 0.14 1.56 6.55
N VAL A 443 0.90 0.84 5.74
CA VAL A 443 0.80 0.95 4.28
C VAL A 443 -0.57 0.48 3.80
N PHE A 444 -1.09 -0.61 4.38
CA PHE A 444 -2.44 -1.10 4.09
C PHE A 444 -3.51 -0.07 4.44
N GLU A 445 -3.42 0.56 5.62
CA GLU A 445 -4.33 1.62 6.04
C GLU A 445 -4.27 2.83 5.09
N ALA A 446 -3.08 3.25 4.65
CA ALA A 446 -2.92 4.32 3.67
C ALA A 446 -3.53 3.98 2.30
N ILE A 447 -3.46 2.72 1.86
CA ILE A 447 -4.14 2.25 0.65
C ILE A 447 -5.65 2.43 0.79
N LEU A 448 -6.22 1.99 1.92
CA LEU A 448 -7.66 2.14 2.18
C LEU A 448 -8.08 3.61 2.18
N ASP A 449 -7.29 4.49 2.80
CA ASP A 449 -7.61 5.92 2.89
C ASP A 449 -7.59 6.62 1.52
N ASN A 450 -6.68 6.21 0.62
CA ASN A 450 -6.59 6.75 -0.75
C ASN A 450 -7.60 6.12 -1.72
N LEU A 451 -8.02 4.87 -1.51
CA LEU A 451 -9.04 4.22 -2.33
C LEU A 451 -10.40 4.95 -2.28
N VAL A 452 -10.65 5.70 -1.21
CA VAL A 452 -11.86 6.54 -1.07
C VAL A 452 -11.95 7.58 -2.19
N LEU A 453 -10.82 8.09 -2.66
CA LEU A 453 -10.74 9.07 -3.75
C LEU A 453 -10.84 8.43 -5.14
N HIS A 454 -10.63 7.10 -5.23
CA HIS A 454 -10.57 6.36 -6.50
C HIS A 454 -11.42 5.08 -6.48
N PRO A 455 -12.75 5.17 -6.22
CA PRO A 455 -13.61 4.00 -6.10
C PRO A 455 -13.68 3.15 -7.37
N MET A 456 -13.46 3.73 -8.55
CA MET A 456 -13.42 3.01 -9.84
C MET A 456 -12.36 1.90 -9.90
N LEU A 457 -11.28 1.99 -9.10
CA LEU A 457 -10.25 0.95 -9.05
C LEU A 457 -10.75 -0.35 -8.42
N LEU A 458 -11.82 -0.29 -7.62
CA LEU A 458 -12.42 -1.47 -6.99
C LEU A 458 -13.21 -2.34 -7.97
N GLU A 459 -13.37 -1.91 -9.24
CA GLU A 459 -13.86 -2.79 -10.31
C GLU A 459 -12.84 -3.87 -10.70
N ASP A 460 -11.54 -3.70 -10.36
CA ASP A 460 -10.51 -4.72 -10.61
C ASP A 460 -10.55 -5.82 -9.54
N GLU A 461 -11.17 -6.95 -9.89
CA GLU A 461 -11.21 -8.16 -9.06
C GLU A 461 -9.83 -8.64 -8.58
N LYS A 462 -8.75 -8.40 -9.34
CA LYS A 462 -7.41 -8.81 -8.91
C LYS A 462 -6.90 -7.95 -7.76
N LEU A 463 -7.20 -6.66 -7.78
CA LEU A 463 -6.87 -5.74 -6.68
C LEU A 463 -7.66 -6.14 -5.42
N LEU A 464 -8.97 -6.33 -5.56
CA LEU A 464 -9.84 -6.80 -4.46
C LEU A 464 -9.34 -8.11 -3.87
N CYS A 465 -9.03 -9.10 -4.70
CA CYS A 465 -8.50 -10.39 -4.25
C CYS A 465 -7.18 -10.24 -3.48
N ARG A 466 -6.30 -9.30 -3.84
CA ARG A 466 -5.05 -9.05 -3.11
C ARG A 466 -5.30 -8.40 -1.76
N LEU A 467 -6.19 -7.42 -1.69
CA LEU A 467 -6.57 -6.76 -0.44
C LEU A 467 -7.23 -7.74 0.54
N ARG A 468 -8.14 -8.60 0.05
CA ARG A 468 -8.84 -9.62 0.85
C ARG A 468 -7.91 -10.72 1.37
N LYS A 469 -6.81 -11.02 0.69
CA LYS A 469 -5.83 -12.05 1.11
C LYS A 469 -4.98 -11.65 2.32
N TYR A 470 -4.96 -10.36 2.68
CA TYR A 470 -4.20 -9.91 3.82
C TYR A 470 -4.87 -10.36 5.13
N PRO A 471 -4.18 -11.08 6.04
CA PRO A 471 -4.82 -11.68 7.23
C PRO A 471 -5.55 -10.67 8.13
N ASP A 472 -4.99 -9.48 8.31
CA ASP A 472 -5.57 -8.42 9.14
C ASP A 472 -6.62 -7.56 8.41
N CYS A 473 -6.87 -7.80 7.13
CA CYS A 473 -7.82 -7.01 6.31
C CYS A 473 -9.18 -6.88 7.00
N GLY A 474 -9.73 -8.00 7.48
CA GLY A 474 -11.00 -8.01 8.19
C GLY A 474 -10.98 -7.15 9.44
N ARG A 475 -9.99 -7.37 10.32
CA ARG A 475 -9.84 -6.63 11.59
C ARG A 475 -9.68 -5.13 11.36
N ILE A 476 -8.85 -4.73 10.40
CA ILE A 476 -8.57 -3.31 10.10
C ILE A 476 -9.79 -2.62 9.51
N ILE A 477 -10.49 -3.26 8.57
CA ILE A 477 -11.72 -2.71 7.99
C ILE A 477 -12.78 -2.56 9.07
N ASP A 478 -12.95 -3.54 9.95
CA ASP A 478 -13.94 -3.50 11.04
C ASP A 478 -13.59 -2.36 12.02
N GLN A 479 -12.32 -2.21 12.40
CA GLN A 479 -11.82 -1.11 13.27
C GLN A 479 -12.02 0.27 12.64
N LYS A 480 -11.63 0.47 11.37
CA LYS A 480 -11.82 1.75 10.67
C LYS A 480 -13.29 2.07 10.47
N SER A 481 -14.11 1.07 10.12
CA SER A 481 -15.56 1.26 9.98
C SER A 481 -16.17 1.73 11.30
N GLU A 482 -15.82 1.09 12.42
CA GLU A 482 -16.30 1.48 13.73
C GLU A 482 -15.85 2.89 14.13
N ALA A 483 -14.57 3.24 13.88
CA ALA A 483 -14.08 4.60 14.12
C ALA A 483 -14.83 5.67 13.31
N ILE A 484 -15.15 5.39 12.04
CA ILE A 484 -15.95 6.30 11.20
C ILE A 484 -17.37 6.46 11.76
N LYS A 485 -18.02 5.35 12.15
CA LYS A 485 -19.37 5.36 12.75
C LYS A 485 -19.39 6.16 14.06
N GLN A 486 -18.39 5.95 14.92
CA GLN A 486 -18.23 6.69 16.17
C GLN A 486 -18.00 8.18 15.95
N HIS A 487 -17.24 8.55 14.92
CA HIS A 487 -17.02 9.95 14.57
C HIS A 487 -18.33 10.67 14.19
N VAL A 488 -19.18 10.04 13.37
CA VAL A 488 -20.51 10.59 13.03
C VAL A 488 -21.37 10.74 14.29
N ASN A 489 -21.43 9.71 15.13
CA ASN A 489 -22.21 9.76 16.39
C ASN A 489 -21.69 10.84 17.35
N THR A 490 -20.37 11.00 17.46
CA THR A 490 -19.75 12.05 18.27
C THR A 490 -20.07 13.44 17.72
N CYS A 491 -20.07 13.60 16.40
CA CYS A 491 -20.46 14.84 15.73
C CYS A 491 -21.94 15.17 16.04
N ILE A 492 -22.86 14.21 15.88
CA ILE A 492 -24.28 14.38 16.23
C ILE A 492 -24.41 14.87 17.67
N ILE A 493 -23.82 14.15 18.64
CA ILE A 493 -23.92 14.49 20.07
C ILE A 493 -23.34 15.88 20.36
N ALA A 494 -22.19 16.22 19.77
CA ALA A 494 -21.54 17.51 20.00
C ALA A 494 -22.41 18.66 19.48
N GLN A 495 -22.97 18.51 18.28
CA GLN A 495 -23.78 19.55 17.64
C GLN A 495 -25.17 19.67 18.26
N THR A 496 -25.76 18.59 18.78
CA THR A 496 -27.08 18.63 19.44
C THR A 496 -27.04 19.04 20.91
N ARG A 497 -25.85 19.26 21.49
CA ARG A 497 -25.71 19.77 22.87
C ARG A 497 -25.77 21.29 22.95
N GLU A 498 -25.56 21.99 21.84
CA GLU A 498 -25.62 23.45 21.80
C GLU A 498 -27.02 23.95 22.15
N SER A 499 -27.13 25.08 22.85
CA SER A 499 -28.41 25.58 23.38
C SER A 499 -29.47 25.88 22.32
N THR A 500 -29.05 26.06 21.07
CA THR A 500 -29.94 26.32 19.92
C THR A 500 -29.47 25.48 18.74
N PHE A 501 -30.32 24.60 18.21
CA PHE A 501 -30.03 23.80 17.03
C PHE A 501 -30.36 24.61 15.75
N SER A 502 -29.35 24.94 14.95
CA SER A 502 -29.48 25.76 13.74
C SER A 502 -29.12 25.00 12.46
N SER A 503 -29.38 25.57 11.29
CA SER A 503 -29.00 24.98 10.00
C SER A 503 -27.51 24.70 9.88
N ARG A 504 -26.66 25.54 10.50
CA ARG A 504 -25.22 25.31 10.57
C ARG A 504 -24.87 24.00 11.26
N ASN A 505 -25.54 23.68 12.37
CA ASN A 505 -25.30 22.45 13.12
C ASN A 505 -25.69 21.23 12.28
N TYR A 506 -26.84 21.29 11.60
CA TYR A 506 -27.29 20.23 10.70
C TYR A 506 -26.31 20.00 9.54
N HIS A 507 -25.88 21.05 8.84
CA HIS A 507 -24.95 20.91 7.70
C HIS A 507 -23.59 20.32 8.11
N LEU A 508 -23.06 20.66 9.30
CA LEU A 508 -21.82 20.04 9.81
C LEU A 508 -21.98 18.52 10.02
N ILE A 509 -23.13 18.09 10.55
CA ILE A 509 -23.45 16.67 10.71
C ILE A 509 -23.61 16.01 9.34
N GLU A 510 -24.35 16.64 8.42
CA GLU A 510 -24.61 16.15 7.07
C GLU A 510 -23.33 15.95 6.26
N ASP A 511 -22.41 16.93 6.29
CA ASP A 511 -21.09 16.83 5.65
C ASP A 511 -20.26 15.68 6.23
N THR A 512 -20.27 15.55 7.56
CA THR A 512 -19.56 14.47 8.27
C THR A 512 -20.13 13.10 7.88
N TRP A 513 -21.46 13.00 7.83
CA TRP A 513 -22.18 11.78 7.46
C TRP A 513 -21.98 11.42 5.98
N LEU A 514 -21.99 12.40 5.07
CA LEU A 514 -21.77 12.16 3.64
C LEU A 514 -20.34 11.64 3.40
N ASN A 515 -19.34 12.24 4.05
CA ASN A 515 -17.96 11.77 3.99
C ASN A 515 -17.82 10.35 4.58
N ALA A 516 -18.43 10.10 5.73
CA ALA A 516 -18.46 8.78 6.36
C ALA A 516 -19.10 7.71 5.47
N THR A 517 -20.23 8.04 4.83
CA THR A 517 -20.95 7.13 3.93
C THR A 517 -20.09 6.75 2.74
N ARG A 518 -19.44 7.73 2.08
CA ARG A 518 -18.49 7.48 0.97
C ARG A 518 -17.37 6.51 1.39
N LYS A 519 -16.77 6.73 2.56
CA LYS A 519 -15.70 5.87 3.11
C LYS A 519 -16.21 4.46 3.39
N LEU A 520 -17.37 4.33 4.05
CA LEU A 520 -17.95 3.04 4.40
C LEU A 520 -18.35 2.23 3.16
N THR A 521 -18.88 2.88 2.11
CA THR A 521 -19.20 2.21 0.83
C THR A 521 -17.95 1.59 0.19
N VAL A 522 -16.83 2.30 0.19
CA VAL A 522 -15.55 1.80 -0.36
C VAL A 522 -15.04 0.60 0.46
N LEU A 523 -15.15 0.66 1.78
CA LEU A 523 -14.80 -0.46 2.66
C LEU A 523 -15.71 -1.69 2.46
N ASP A 524 -17.01 -1.47 2.26
CA ASP A 524 -18.03 -2.51 2.03
C ASP A 524 -17.78 -3.29 0.73
N LEU A 525 -17.32 -2.62 -0.33
CA LEU A 525 -16.91 -3.26 -1.59
C LEU A 525 -15.72 -4.22 -1.40
N ILE A 526 -14.80 -3.89 -0.50
CA ILE A 526 -13.65 -4.75 -0.19
C ILE A 526 -14.08 -5.93 0.67
N LYS A 527 -14.79 -5.67 1.76
CA LYS A 527 -15.32 -6.70 2.66
C LYS A 527 -16.72 -6.25 3.11
N PRO A 528 -17.79 -6.99 2.75
CA PRO A 528 -19.15 -6.66 3.16
C PRO A 528 -19.26 -6.53 4.68
N GLN A 529 -19.81 -5.40 5.12
CA GLN A 529 -20.00 -5.03 6.50
C GLN A 529 -21.48 -5.06 6.88
N ALA A 530 -21.76 -5.08 8.18
CA ALA A 530 -23.10 -4.80 8.66
C ALA A 530 -23.51 -3.39 8.22
N LYS A 531 -24.69 -3.28 7.59
CA LYS A 531 -25.22 -2.01 7.07
C LYS A 531 -25.15 -0.94 8.15
N PHE A 532 -24.52 0.18 7.82
CA PHE A 532 -24.53 1.34 8.69
C PHE A 532 -25.97 1.84 8.84
N GLU A 533 -26.46 1.99 10.07
CA GLU A 533 -27.90 2.18 10.32
C GLU A 533 -28.43 3.53 9.81
N LEU A 534 -27.54 4.48 9.50
CA LEU A 534 -27.86 5.82 8.99
C LEU A 534 -27.78 5.91 7.46
N ASN A 535 -28.02 4.83 6.73
CA ASN A 535 -27.82 4.80 5.26
C ASN A 535 -28.73 5.74 4.45
N ASN A 536 -29.76 6.34 5.04
CA ASN A 536 -30.60 7.34 4.37
C ASN A 536 -30.68 8.65 5.18
N LYS A 537 -30.95 9.75 4.45
CA LYS A 537 -31.07 11.11 5.00
C LYS A 537 -32.11 11.20 6.12
N TYR A 538 -33.23 10.50 6.00
CA TYR A 538 -34.34 10.60 6.96
C TYR A 538 -34.04 9.89 8.29
N ALA A 539 -33.34 8.74 8.27
CA ALA A 539 -32.87 8.08 9.48
C ALA A 539 -31.80 8.91 10.20
N LEU A 540 -30.92 9.59 9.45
CA LEU A 540 -30.00 10.58 10.01
C LEU A 540 -30.76 11.70 10.71
N GLN A 541 -31.71 12.35 10.02
CA GLN A 541 -32.50 13.44 10.58
C GLN A 541 -33.27 13.03 11.84
N ALA A 542 -33.91 11.85 11.84
CA ALA A 542 -34.60 11.33 13.01
C ALA A 542 -33.64 11.00 14.16
N LYS A 543 -32.42 10.52 13.86
CA LYS A 543 -31.39 10.28 14.88
C LYS A 543 -30.89 11.59 15.50
N ILE A 544 -30.71 12.63 14.69
CA ILE A 544 -30.34 13.97 15.17
C ILE A 544 -31.47 14.53 16.05
N ALA A 545 -32.73 14.41 15.61
CA ALA A 545 -33.89 14.84 16.41
C ALA A 545 -33.94 14.10 17.75
N GLN A 546 -33.73 12.78 17.75
CA GLN A 546 -33.65 11.98 18.98
C GLN A 546 -32.52 12.46 19.91
N ALA A 547 -31.34 12.72 19.36
CA ALA A 547 -30.19 13.19 20.13
C ALA A 547 -30.42 14.59 20.71
N ALA A 548 -31.02 15.51 19.93
CA ALA A 548 -31.42 16.83 20.39
C ALA A 548 -32.49 16.75 21.48
N PHE A 549 -33.51 15.91 21.32
CA PHE A 549 -34.52 15.67 22.35
C PHE A 549 -33.91 15.11 23.65
N LEU A 550 -32.98 14.15 23.55
CA LEU A 550 -32.29 13.62 24.74
C LEU A 550 -31.43 14.68 25.45
N CYS A 551 -30.93 15.69 24.74
CA CYS A 551 -30.12 16.78 25.32
C CYS A 551 -30.99 17.90 25.93
N HIS A 552 -32.10 18.25 25.30
CA HIS A 552 -32.93 19.40 25.70
C HIS A 552 -34.18 19.02 26.52
N GLY A 553 -34.60 17.75 26.45
CA GLY A 553 -35.81 17.23 27.09
C GLY A 553 -37.04 18.03 26.70
N GLN A 554 -37.75 18.56 27.69
CA GLN A 554 -38.97 19.37 27.51
C GLN A 554 -38.72 20.70 26.76
N HIS A 555 -37.48 21.16 26.63
CA HIS A 555 -37.13 22.38 25.89
C HIS A 555 -36.82 22.10 24.40
N PHE A 556 -36.99 20.87 23.93
CA PHE A 556 -36.84 20.55 22.52
C PHE A 556 -37.94 21.22 21.69
N ASP A 557 -37.55 22.16 20.84
CA ASP A 557 -38.46 22.86 19.92
C ASP A 557 -38.47 22.14 18.56
N LEU A 558 -39.58 21.45 18.28
CA LEU A 558 -39.78 20.74 17.02
C LEU A 558 -39.77 21.67 15.82
N ASN A 559 -40.37 22.86 15.91
CA ASN A 559 -40.46 23.79 14.79
C ASN A 559 -39.09 24.35 14.44
N ALA A 560 -38.34 24.79 15.45
CA ALA A 560 -36.97 25.27 15.25
C ALA A 560 -36.06 24.18 14.67
N PHE A 561 -36.24 22.91 15.07
CA PHE A 561 -35.52 21.79 14.50
C PHE A 561 -35.87 21.58 13.02
N ILE A 562 -37.14 21.59 12.66
CA ILE A 562 -37.58 21.41 11.27
C ILE A 562 -37.12 22.58 10.38
N ASP A 563 -37.17 23.81 10.89
CA ASP A 563 -36.65 25.00 10.19
C ASP A 563 -35.14 24.87 9.92
N ALA A 564 -34.37 24.31 10.86
CA ALA A 564 -32.95 24.07 10.69
C ALA A 564 -32.64 23.10 9.54
N LEU A 565 -33.54 22.17 9.21
CA LEU A 565 -33.37 21.22 8.10
C LEU A 565 -33.57 21.86 6.72
N SER A 566 -34.16 23.06 6.63
CA SER A 566 -34.40 23.78 5.37
C SER A 566 -35.13 22.93 4.31
N LEU A 567 -36.22 22.26 4.72
CA LEU A 567 -36.96 21.32 3.86
C LEU A 567 -37.70 22.03 2.71
N PRO A 568 -37.88 21.38 1.54
CA PRO A 568 -38.65 21.93 0.42
C PRO A 568 -40.14 22.12 0.78
N PRO A 569 -40.86 22.99 0.04
CA PRO A 569 -42.28 23.22 0.28
C PRO A 569 -43.11 21.95 0.07
N VAL A 570 -44.19 21.83 0.85
CA VAL A 570 -45.08 20.65 0.85
C VAL A 570 -45.87 20.59 -0.46
N VAL A 571 -45.84 19.40 -1.08
CA VAL A 571 -46.61 19.07 -2.29
C VAL A 571 -47.78 18.18 -1.89
N ALA A 572 -49.01 18.52 -2.31
CA ALA A 572 -50.23 17.91 -1.80
C ALA A 572 -50.47 16.44 -2.24
N ASP A 573 -49.97 16.04 -3.40
CA ASP A 573 -50.32 14.74 -4.02
C ASP A 573 -49.32 13.60 -3.73
N GLU A 574 -48.14 13.90 -3.17
CA GLU A 574 -47.10 12.91 -2.84
C GLU A 574 -46.65 13.01 -1.37
N VAL A 575 -45.91 12.02 -0.87
CA VAL A 575 -45.30 12.11 0.48
C VAL A 575 -44.17 13.14 0.42
N SER A 576 -44.42 14.34 0.96
CA SER A 576 -43.42 15.42 1.03
C SER A 576 -42.24 15.04 1.95
N GLU A 577 -41.08 15.67 1.76
CA GLU A 577 -39.94 15.50 2.70
C GLU A 577 -40.33 15.92 4.12
N TYR A 578 -41.16 16.95 4.25
CA TYR A 578 -41.69 17.43 5.52
C TYR A 578 -42.56 16.35 6.21
N GLU A 579 -43.54 15.76 5.50
CA GLU A 579 -44.32 14.62 6.00
C GLU A 579 -43.40 13.47 6.40
N ARG A 580 -42.39 13.18 5.57
CA ARG A 580 -41.48 12.06 5.79
C ARG A 580 -40.65 12.22 7.06
N VAL A 581 -40.07 13.40 7.29
CA VAL A 581 -39.25 13.69 8.48
C VAL A 581 -40.10 13.56 9.75
N LEU A 582 -41.30 14.13 9.74
CA LEU A 582 -42.22 14.04 10.88
C LEU A 582 -42.54 12.58 11.24
N ILE A 583 -42.79 11.73 10.24
CA ILE A 583 -43.05 10.30 10.44
C ILE A 583 -41.85 9.57 11.04
N GLU A 584 -40.62 9.85 10.60
CA GLU A 584 -39.44 9.24 11.21
C GLU A 584 -39.20 9.74 12.64
N ILE A 585 -39.38 11.03 12.91
CA ILE A 585 -39.26 11.58 14.27
C ILE A 585 -40.30 10.96 15.19
N LEU A 586 -41.56 10.86 14.72
CA LEU A 586 -42.66 10.22 15.46
C LEU A 586 -42.34 8.76 15.80
N ALA A 587 -41.68 8.03 14.90
CA ALA A 587 -41.28 6.65 15.17
C ALA A 587 -40.18 6.55 16.23
N VAL A 588 -39.26 7.53 16.30
CA VAL A 588 -38.03 7.45 17.10
C VAL A 588 -38.16 8.08 18.50
N ILE A 589 -38.96 9.14 18.65
CA ILE A 589 -39.14 9.85 19.93
C ILE A 589 -40.40 9.34 20.64
N ASP A 590 -40.21 8.69 21.78
CA ASP A 590 -41.32 8.28 22.66
C ASP A 590 -41.59 9.35 23.74
N ASP A 591 -42.32 10.39 23.33
CA ASP A 591 -42.78 11.47 24.21
C ASP A 591 -44.19 11.89 23.82
N GLU A 592 -45.07 12.10 24.81
CA GLU A 592 -46.48 12.41 24.56
C GLU A 592 -46.69 13.80 23.97
N PHE A 593 -45.93 14.80 24.43
CA PHE A 593 -46.07 16.18 23.99
C PHE A 593 -45.57 16.34 22.54
N ILE A 594 -44.39 15.80 22.23
CA ILE A 594 -43.85 15.83 20.86
C ILE A 594 -44.72 15.01 19.91
N ARG A 595 -45.20 13.83 20.33
CA ARG A 595 -46.14 13.03 19.54
C ARG A 595 -47.37 13.84 19.16
N ASN A 596 -48.03 14.49 20.12
CA ASN A 596 -49.23 15.29 19.85
C ASN A 596 -48.95 16.49 18.91
N GLN A 597 -47.79 17.14 19.03
CA GLN A 597 -47.39 18.18 18.07
C GLN A 597 -47.22 17.63 16.66
N ILE A 598 -46.51 16.51 16.51
CA ILE A 598 -46.30 15.90 15.19
C ILE A 598 -47.63 15.47 14.57
N LEU A 599 -48.52 14.85 15.34
CA LEU A 599 -49.85 14.46 14.85
C LEU A 599 -50.63 15.67 14.34
N LYS A 600 -50.60 16.79 15.08
CA LYS A 600 -51.20 18.04 14.63
C LYS A 600 -50.62 18.54 13.30
N HIS A 601 -49.29 18.53 13.14
CA HIS A 601 -48.65 18.93 11.88
C HIS A 601 -48.97 17.98 10.71
N LEU A 602 -49.24 16.70 10.98
CA LEU A 602 -49.65 15.73 9.96
C LEU A 602 -51.10 15.95 9.52
N GLU A 603 -51.99 16.25 10.45
CA GLU A 603 -53.45 16.33 10.22
C GLU A 603 -53.91 17.72 9.74
N ASP A 604 -53.18 18.79 10.09
CA ASP A 604 -53.48 20.18 9.68
C ASP A 604 -52.85 20.54 8.31
N GLU A 605 -53.21 21.71 7.75
CA GLU A 605 -52.50 22.30 6.60
C GLU A 605 -51.02 22.56 6.95
N PRO A 606 -50.06 22.27 6.04
CA PRO A 606 -50.24 21.98 4.61
C PRO A 606 -50.30 20.49 4.22
N ILE A 607 -50.29 19.52 5.16
CA ILE A 607 -50.19 18.08 4.86
C ILE A 607 -51.57 17.41 4.76
N GLN A 608 -52.47 17.66 5.72
CA GLN A 608 -53.83 17.10 5.78
C GLN A 608 -53.89 15.56 5.65
N ARG A 609 -52.93 14.83 6.23
CA ARG A 609 -52.86 13.36 6.18
C ARG A 609 -53.57 12.75 7.38
N LEU A 610 -54.75 12.17 7.17
CA LEU A 610 -55.52 11.47 8.22
C LEU A 610 -55.22 9.97 8.33
N ASN A 611 -54.69 9.35 7.27
CA ASN A 611 -54.40 7.91 7.23
C ASN A 611 -52.91 7.58 7.48
N TRP A 612 -52.18 8.45 8.19
CA TRP A 612 -50.75 8.30 8.45
C TRP A 612 -50.39 6.99 9.19
N ALA A 613 -51.30 6.45 10.00
CA ALA A 613 -51.07 5.21 10.76
C ALA A 613 -51.06 3.94 9.88
N GLU A 614 -51.94 3.90 8.88
CA GLU A 614 -52.10 2.77 7.95
C GLU A 614 -51.17 2.85 6.75
N LYS A 615 -50.77 4.07 6.37
CA LYS A 615 -49.92 4.33 5.22
C LYS A 615 -48.52 3.73 5.38
N GLU A 616 -47.98 3.22 4.28
CA GLU A 616 -46.61 2.72 4.24
C GLU A 616 -45.61 3.80 3.85
N TYR A 617 -44.52 3.86 4.62
CA TYR A 617 -43.40 4.76 4.45
C TYR A 617 -42.14 3.89 4.24
N GLU A 618 -41.63 3.82 3.01
CA GLU A 618 -40.58 2.84 2.59
C GLU A 618 -41.00 1.36 2.83
N GLY A 619 -42.24 1.01 2.47
CA GLY A 619 -42.75 -0.36 2.60
C GLY A 619 -42.95 -0.83 4.05
N LYS A 620 -42.98 0.11 5.00
CA LYS A 620 -43.24 -0.15 6.42
C LYS A 620 -44.26 0.85 6.96
N THR A 621 -45.21 0.38 7.74
CA THR A 621 -46.11 1.26 8.50
C THR A 621 -45.38 1.90 9.67
N ILE A 622 -45.91 3.02 10.18
CA ILE A 622 -45.38 3.67 11.38
C ILE A 622 -45.33 2.72 12.58
N PHE A 623 -46.28 1.79 12.71
CA PHE A 623 -46.30 0.79 13.77
C PHE A 623 -45.05 -0.12 13.75
N ILE A 624 -44.62 -0.57 12.57
CA ILE A 624 -43.40 -1.38 12.42
C ILE A 624 -42.15 -0.54 12.69
N LYS A 625 -42.14 0.74 12.30
CA LYS A 625 -41.03 1.66 12.60
C LYS A 625 -40.94 1.94 14.10
N ALA A 626 -42.05 2.16 14.79
CA ALA A 626 -42.13 2.32 16.24
C ALA A 626 -41.56 1.09 16.97
N ALA A 627 -41.89 -0.11 16.50
CA ALA A 627 -41.33 -1.36 17.03
C ALA A 627 -39.82 -1.49 16.78
N GLN A 628 -39.32 -1.02 15.64
CA GLN A 628 -37.89 -0.98 15.33
C GLN A 628 -37.12 -0.04 16.28
N HIS A 629 -37.71 1.09 16.66
CA HIS A 629 -37.06 2.11 17.49
C HIS A 629 -37.36 2.01 18.99
N GLY A 630 -38.29 1.13 19.39
CA GLY A 630 -38.62 0.92 20.80
C GLY A 630 -39.61 1.93 21.37
N ASN A 631 -40.40 2.60 20.52
CA ASN A 631 -41.37 3.61 20.94
C ASN A 631 -42.64 2.94 21.48
N LEU A 632 -42.65 2.71 22.80
CA LEU A 632 -43.69 1.94 23.48
C LEU A 632 -45.00 2.75 23.56
N GLY A 633 -44.92 4.07 23.79
CA GLY A 633 -46.10 4.92 23.86
C GLY A 633 -46.87 4.97 22.54
N LEU A 634 -46.18 5.02 21.40
CA LEU A 634 -46.84 4.98 20.09
C LEU A 634 -47.39 3.59 19.76
N ILE A 635 -46.72 2.53 20.20
CA ILE A 635 -47.23 1.16 20.07
C ILE A 635 -48.51 0.99 20.87
N ALA A 636 -48.54 1.40 22.14
CA ALA A 636 -49.71 1.31 23.00
C ALA A 636 -50.92 2.10 22.46
N LEU A 637 -50.67 3.22 21.77
CA LEU A 637 -51.73 4.00 21.12
C LEU A 637 -52.37 3.26 19.94
N LEU A 638 -51.58 2.49 19.18
CA LEU A 638 -52.00 1.88 17.92
C LEU A 638 -52.37 0.40 18.04
N GLU A 639 -51.82 -0.34 19.02
CA GLU A 639 -51.86 -1.81 19.07
C GLU A 639 -53.29 -2.40 19.02
N ASP A 640 -54.29 -1.67 19.52
CA ASP A 640 -55.67 -2.13 19.51
C ASP A 640 -56.30 -2.17 18.12
N GLN A 641 -55.84 -1.32 17.22
CA GLN A 641 -56.35 -1.17 15.85
C GLN A 641 -55.58 -2.04 14.84
N ILE A 642 -54.49 -2.68 15.28
CA ILE A 642 -53.57 -3.43 14.41
C ILE A 642 -53.93 -4.92 14.39
N ALA A 643 -53.84 -5.53 13.21
CA ALA A 643 -54.10 -6.96 13.01
C ALA A 643 -53.00 -7.86 13.62
N SER A 644 -53.36 -9.09 13.99
CA SER A 644 -52.47 -10.07 14.64
C SER A 644 -51.17 -10.33 13.85
N ASN A 645 -51.24 -10.41 12.52
CA ASN A 645 -50.07 -10.62 11.66
C ASN A 645 -49.05 -9.46 11.74
N ALA A 646 -49.53 -8.24 11.89
CA ALA A 646 -48.70 -7.05 12.02
C ALA A 646 -48.06 -6.95 13.42
N LEU A 647 -48.74 -7.44 14.47
CA LEU A 647 -48.15 -7.62 15.81
C LEU A 647 -46.97 -8.60 15.77
N SER A 648 -47.14 -9.77 15.14
CA SER A 648 -46.05 -10.75 15.00
C SER A 648 -44.88 -10.18 14.18
N LYS A 649 -45.16 -9.40 13.12
CA LYS A 649 -44.12 -8.68 12.35
C LYS A 649 -43.40 -7.62 13.21
N ALA A 650 -44.13 -6.89 14.05
CA ALA A 650 -43.58 -5.89 14.96
C ALA A 650 -42.66 -6.54 16.00
N ILE A 651 -43.06 -7.65 16.62
CA ILE A 651 -42.23 -8.39 17.58
C ILE A 651 -40.91 -8.83 16.96
N ARG A 652 -40.94 -9.43 15.76
CA ARG A 652 -39.71 -9.84 15.05
C ARG A 652 -38.82 -8.66 14.71
N THR A 653 -39.42 -7.52 14.38
CA THR A 653 -38.68 -6.28 14.06
C THR A 653 -38.02 -5.71 15.32
N ALA A 654 -38.75 -5.63 16.43
CA ALA A 654 -38.26 -5.19 17.73
C ALA A 654 -37.14 -6.10 18.25
N ALA A 655 -37.29 -7.42 18.16
CA ALA A 655 -36.26 -8.37 18.57
C ALA A 655 -34.96 -8.21 17.77
N ARG A 656 -35.06 -8.01 16.44
CA ARG A 656 -33.89 -7.75 15.58
C ARG A 656 -33.22 -6.41 15.88
N ALA A 657 -33.99 -5.41 16.31
CA ALA A 657 -33.50 -4.09 16.67
C ALA A 657 -33.15 -3.94 18.16
N ASN A 658 -33.07 -5.06 18.90
CA ASN A 658 -32.72 -5.11 20.32
C ASN A 658 -33.71 -4.35 21.25
N GLN A 659 -34.96 -4.18 20.85
CA GLN A 659 -36.00 -3.45 21.59
C GLN A 659 -36.82 -4.37 22.50
N TRP A 660 -36.18 -4.96 23.50
CA TRP A 660 -36.79 -6.01 24.32
C TRP A 660 -37.96 -5.57 25.19
N ARG A 661 -38.07 -4.28 25.57
CA ARG A 661 -39.25 -3.76 26.28
C ARG A 661 -40.51 -3.84 25.42
N VAL A 662 -40.37 -3.53 24.12
CA VAL A 662 -41.46 -3.65 23.16
C VAL A 662 -41.81 -5.11 22.90
N VAL A 663 -40.80 -5.99 22.76
CA VAL A 663 -41.03 -7.43 22.64
C VAL A 663 -41.80 -7.96 23.85
N ASP A 664 -41.35 -7.63 25.06
CA ASP A 664 -41.98 -8.05 26.32
C ASP A 664 -43.45 -7.57 26.41
N HIS A 665 -43.73 -6.32 26.03
CA HIS A 665 -45.08 -5.76 26.00
C HIS A 665 -45.98 -6.44 24.95
N LEU A 666 -45.54 -6.50 23.69
CA LEU A 666 -46.33 -7.07 22.60
C LEU A 666 -46.59 -8.57 22.79
N CYS A 667 -45.65 -9.32 23.38
CA CYS A 667 -45.84 -10.72 23.72
C CYS A 667 -46.88 -10.96 24.84
N ARG A 668 -47.26 -9.92 25.58
CA ARG A 668 -48.36 -9.97 26.57
C ARG A 668 -49.72 -9.57 26.00
N ASN A 669 -49.75 -9.06 24.76
CA ASN A 669 -51.00 -8.72 24.09
C ASN A 669 -51.76 -9.99 23.71
N ASN A 670 -53.06 -10.04 24.04
CA ASN A 670 -53.91 -11.21 23.82
C ASN A 670 -54.18 -11.53 22.34
N LYS A 671 -53.98 -10.56 21.43
CA LYS A 671 -54.10 -10.74 19.98
C LYS A 671 -52.86 -11.38 19.36
N THR A 672 -51.76 -11.51 20.10
CA THR A 672 -50.48 -12.00 19.59
C THR A 672 -50.47 -13.51 19.41
N GLN A 673 -50.27 -13.95 18.16
CA GLN A 673 -50.09 -15.36 17.83
C GLN A 673 -48.70 -15.54 17.17
N LEU A 674 -47.83 -16.30 17.83
CA LEU A 674 -46.50 -16.63 17.34
C LEU A 674 -46.47 -18.10 16.93
N SER A 675 -45.97 -18.36 15.73
CA SER A 675 -45.70 -19.73 15.27
C SER A 675 -44.44 -20.30 15.95
N SER A 676 -44.29 -21.64 15.94
CA SER A 676 -43.12 -22.31 16.51
C SER A 676 -41.79 -21.79 15.94
N ALA A 677 -41.73 -21.55 14.62
CA ALA A 677 -40.51 -21.02 13.97
C ALA A 677 -40.21 -19.57 14.39
N GLU A 678 -41.24 -18.78 14.69
CA GLU A 678 -41.06 -17.41 15.18
C GLU A 678 -40.58 -17.40 16.63
N LEU A 679 -41.13 -18.28 17.47
CA LEU A 679 -40.68 -18.47 18.86
C LEU A 679 -39.21 -18.88 18.90
N GLU A 680 -38.81 -19.87 18.11
CA GLU A 680 -37.41 -20.31 17.99
C GLU A 680 -36.50 -19.12 17.65
N ARG A 681 -36.88 -18.32 16.64
CA ARG A 681 -36.07 -17.18 16.20
C ARG A 681 -35.98 -16.07 17.23
N ILE A 682 -37.07 -15.76 17.93
CA ILE A 682 -37.11 -14.73 18.97
C ILE A 682 -36.30 -15.19 20.19
N ILE A 683 -36.45 -16.44 20.62
CA ILE A 683 -35.69 -17.03 21.73
C ILE A 683 -34.19 -17.04 21.40
N PHE A 684 -33.82 -17.37 20.16
CA PHE A 684 -32.43 -17.30 19.71
C PHE A 684 -31.85 -15.89 19.85
N LEU A 685 -32.54 -14.87 19.34
CA LEU A 685 -32.10 -13.47 19.47
C LEU A 685 -32.08 -13.01 20.94
N ALA A 686 -33.04 -13.46 21.74
CA ALA A 686 -33.12 -13.17 23.17
C ALA A 686 -31.94 -13.78 23.93
N ALA A 687 -31.47 -14.96 23.49
CA ALA A 687 -30.33 -15.64 24.07
C ALA A 687 -29.02 -14.91 23.76
N GLU A 688 -28.85 -14.36 22.56
CA GLU A 688 -27.71 -13.49 22.22
C GLU A 688 -27.64 -12.25 23.12
N GLN A 689 -28.80 -11.69 23.48
CA GLN A 689 -28.92 -10.43 24.23
C GLN A 689 -29.17 -10.61 25.74
N GLY A 690 -29.08 -11.85 26.25
CA GLY A 690 -29.20 -12.13 27.69
C GLY A 690 -30.61 -11.99 28.29
N GLN A 691 -31.66 -12.03 27.48
CA GLN A 691 -33.03 -11.70 27.89
C GLN A 691 -33.76 -12.90 28.53
N SER A 692 -33.21 -13.42 29.62
CA SER A 692 -33.71 -14.61 30.33
C SER A 692 -35.17 -14.49 30.78
N LYS A 693 -35.63 -13.28 31.14
CA LYS A 693 -37.04 -13.03 31.51
C LYS A 693 -37.99 -13.22 30.34
N VAL A 694 -37.62 -12.70 29.15
CA VAL A 694 -38.42 -12.84 27.93
C VAL A 694 -38.44 -14.30 27.50
N ILE A 695 -37.29 -14.97 27.50
CA ILE A 695 -37.20 -16.40 27.18
C ILE A 695 -38.11 -17.20 28.12
N LYS A 696 -37.98 -17.01 29.44
CA LYS A 696 -38.80 -17.73 30.43
C LYS A 696 -40.29 -17.48 30.24
N TYR A 697 -40.69 -16.24 29.94
CA TYR A 697 -42.09 -15.92 29.64
C TYR A 697 -42.59 -16.64 28.39
N LEU A 698 -41.81 -16.63 27.31
CA LEU A 698 -42.19 -17.26 26.04
C LEU A 698 -42.32 -18.78 26.18
N LEU A 699 -41.37 -19.45 26.86
CA LEU A 699 -41.42 -20.89 27.12
C LEU A 699 -42.69 -21.26 27.90
N ASN A 700 -42.98 -20.52 28.99
CA ASN A 700 -44.12 -20.83 29.86
C ASN A 700 -45.49 -20.50 29.22
N THR A 701 -45.58 -19.42 28.45
CA THR A 701 -46.87 -18.93 27.92
C THR A 701 -47.31 -19.69 26.67
N TYR A 702 -46.36 -20.07 25.83
CA TYR A 702 -46.62 -20.78 24.57
C TYR A 702 -46.44 -22.30 24.67
N ASP A 703 -46.10 -22.82 25.85
CA ASP A 703 -45.80 -24.25 26.09
C ASP A 703 -44.77 -24.80 25.09
N TYR A 704 -43.78 -23.96 24.75
CA TYR A 704 -42.76 -24.27 23.76
C TYR A 704 -41.55 -24.93 24.44
N GLU A 705 -41.30 -26.19 24.10
CA GLU A 705 -40.13 -26.93 24.52
C GLU A 705 -39.13 -27.06 23.38
N PRO A 706 -37.95 -26.40 23.45
CA PRO A 706 -36.91 -26.57 22.45
C PRO A 706 -36.43 -28.02 22.38
N SER A 707 -36.29 -28.54 21.17
CA SER A 707 -35.60 -29.80 20.91
C SER A 707 -34.13 -29.71 21.33
N SER A 708 -33.49 -30.86 21.55
CA SER A 708 -32.07 -30.93 21.90
C SER A 708 -31.15 -30.20 20.89
N THR A 709 -31.53 -30.19 19.60
CA THR A 709 -30.82 -29.47 18.55
C THR A 709 -31.04 -27.95 18.61
N GLU A 710 -32.28 -27.49 18.79
CA GLU A 710 -32.57 -26.06 18.95
C GLU A 710 -31.90 -25.51 20.21
N LEU A 711 -31.97 -26.25 21.32
CA LEU A 711 -31.33 -25.88 22.57
C LEU A 711 -29.81 -25.75 22.43
N MET A 712 -29.17 -26.65 21.66
CA MET A 712 -27.75 -26.54 21.36
C MET A 712 -27.41 -25.24 20.60
N HIS A 713 -28.26 -24.82 19.65
CA HIS A 713 -28.08 -23.55 18.95
C HIS A 713 -28.28 -22.34 19.87
N ILE A 714 -29.30 -22.37 20.72
CA ILE A 714 -29.59 -21.31 21.70
C ILE A 714 -28.43 -21.16 22.70
N LEU A 715 -27.94 -22.27 23.25
CA LEU A 715 -26.81 -22.26 24.19
C LEU A 715 -25.51 -21.78 23.55
N ASN A 716 -25.23 -22.19 22.30
CA ASN A 716 -24.09 -21.67 21.54
C ASN A 716 -24.18 -20.15 21.33
N ALA A 717 -25.37 -19.63 21.00
CA ALA A 717 -25.59 -18.21 20.84
C ALA A 717 -25.34 -17.46 22.15
N ALA A 718 -25.95 -17.91 23.25
CA ALA A 718 -25.72 -17.35 24.58
C ALA A 718 -24.23 -17.37 24.98
N MET A 719 -23.52 -18.47 24.71
CA MET A 719 -22.08 -18.56 24.94
C MET A 719 -21.26 -17.57 24.11
N THR A 720 -21.62 -17.37 22.84
CA THR A 720 -20.89 -16.45 21.95
C THR A 720 -20.92 -15.02 22.48
N TYR A 721 -22.01 -14.63 23.16
CA TYR A 721 -22.20 -13.30 23.73
C TYR A 721 -22.06 -13.24 25.26
N ASP A 722 -21.42 -14.24 25.88
CA ASP A 722 -21.15 -14.31 27.32
C ASP A 722 -22.39 -14.18 28.23
N GLN A 723 -23.49 -14.81 27.83
CA GLN A 723 -24.79 -14.70 28.51
C GLN A 723 -25.01 -15.81 29.54
N LEU A 724 -24.25 -15.79 30.64
CA LEU A 724 -24.31 -16.78 31.72
C LEU A 724 -25.74 -17.01 32.25
N GLY A 725 -26.55 -15.95 32.39
CA GLY A 725 -27.92 -16.05 32.91
C GLY A 725 -28.87 -16.88 32.02
N VAL A 726 -28.64 -16.89 30.70
CA VAL A 726 -29.42 -17.72 29.77
C VAL A 726 -28.97 -19.17 29.84
N ILE A 727 -27.66 -19.40 29.97
CA ILE A 727 -27.10 -20.74 30.13
C ILE A 727 -27.59 -21.38 31.42
N GLN A 728 -27.55 -20.63 32.52
CA GLN A 728 -28.10 -21.05 33.82
C GLN A 728 -29.58 -21.40 33.72
N LEU A 729 -30.39 -20.55 33.07
CA LEU A 729 -31.83 -20.81 32.89
C LEU A 729 -32.06 -22.21 32.31
N PHE A 730 -31.43 -22.53 31.19
CA PHE A 730 -31.63 -23.83 30.53
C PHE A 730 -30.98 -24.99 31.30
N TYR A 731 -29.81 -24.82 31.92
CA TYR A 731 -29.21 -25.88 32.74
C TYR A 731 -30.04 -26.24 33.98
N TYR A 732 -30.85 -25.31 34.49
CA TYR A 732 -31.74 -25.55 35.62
C TYR A 732 -33.15 -26.00 35.24
N SER A 733 -33.64 -25.68 34.03
CA SER A 733 -35.04 -25.90 33.66
C SER A 733 -35.28 -26.77 32.43
N ALA A 734 -34.27 -27.13 31.64
CA ALA A 734 -34.47 -27.86 30.40
C ALA A 734 -34.37 -29.38 30.58
N ASP A 735 -35.40 -30.10 30.15
CA ASP A 735 -35.41 -31.57 30.15
C ASP A 735 -34.64 -32.16 28.94
N ASN A 736 -34.63 -31.45 27.81
CA ASN A 736 -34.03 -31.91 26.55
C ASN A 736 -32.57 -31.48 26.35
N MET A 737 -31.74 -31.56 27.40
CA MET A 737 -30.34 -31.12 27.35
C MET A 737 -29.54 -31.79 26.20
N PRO A 738 -28.57 -31.09 25.58
CA PRO A 738 -27.73 -31.68 24.54
C PRO A 738 -27.01 -32.93 25.03
N LYS A 739 -26.81 -33.91 24.13
CA LYS A 739 -26.01 -35.11 24.42
C LYS A 739 -24.59 -34.73 24.86
N GLN A 740 -23.87 -35.65 25.51
CA GLN A 740 -22.51 -35.43 26.02
C GLN A 740 -21.53 -34.83 24.98
N SER A 741 -21.64 -35.24 23.71
CA SER A 741 -20.83 -34.67 22.62
C SER A 741 -21.15 -33.18 22.37
N GLY A 742 -22.42 -32.79 22.49
CA GLY A 742 -22.86 -31.40 22.48
C GLY A 742 -22.37 -30.62 23.70
N ILE A 743 -22.52 -31.16 24.90
CA ILE A 743 -22.00 -30.54 26.14
C ILE A 743 -20.49 -30.30 26.05
N ASN A 744 -19.72 -31.27 25.56
CA ASN A 744 -18.28 -31.12 25.36
C ASN A 744 -17.95 -30.02 24.33
N LYS A 745 -18.74 -29.88 23.26
CA LYS A 745 -18.60 -28.79 22.29
C LYS A 745 -18.93 -27.44 22.92
N LEU A 746 -19.98 -27.37 23.73
CA LEU A 746 -20.35 -26.15 24.44
C LEU A 746 -19.21 -25.69 25.37
N PHE A 747 -18.71 -26.62 26.19
CA PHE A 747 -17.62 -26.37 27.11
C PHE A 747 -16.33 -25.94 26.39
N GLN A 748 -15.99 -26.60 25.28
CA GLN A 748 -14.82 -26.22 24.47
C GLN A 748 -14.97 -24.82 23.87
N ALA A 749 -16.15 -24.48 23.33
CA ALA A 749 -16.41 -23.15 22.77
C ALA A 749 -16.31 -22.05 23.84
N ALA A 750 -16.81 -22.30 25.06
CA ALA A 750 -16.64 -21.35 26.17
C ALA A 750 -15.16 -21.08 26.51
N ILE A 751 -14.32 -22.12 26.44
CA ILE A 751 -12.87 -22.00 26.68
C ILE A 751 -12.19 -21.23 25.53
N GLU A 752 -12.52 -21.54 24.28
CA GLU A 752 -11.93 -20.89 23.10
C GLU A 752 -12.27 -19.39 23.03
N LEU A 753 -13.46 -19.01 23.50
CA LEU A 753 -13.89 -17.62 23.62
C LEU A 753 -13.35 -16.93 24.89
N GLY A 754 -12.75 -17.68 25.82
CA GLY A 754 -12.23 -17.15 27.09
C GLY A 754 -13.30 -16.83 28.14
N HIS A 755 -14.54 -17.29 27.95
CA HIS A 755 -15.66 -17.08 28.87
C HIS A 755 -15.58 -18.08 30.04
N TRP A 756 -14.60 -17.88 30.93
CA TRP A 756 -14.26 -18.83 31.99
C TRP A 756 -15.37 -19.02 33.03
N ASP A 757 -16.18 -18.01 33.33
CA ASP A 757 -17.29 -18.17 34.27
C ASP A 757 -18.34 -19.15 33.74
N ILE A 758 -18.63 -19.09 32.44
CA ILE A 758 -19.50 -20.05 31.75
C ILE A 758 -18.84 -21.43 31.73
N ALA A 759 -17.58 -21.52 31.33
CA ALA A 759 -16.87 -22.80 31.27
C ALA A 759 -16.85 -23.50 32.65
N LEU A 760 -16.55 -22.75 33.71
CA LEU A 760 -16.52 -23.25 35.08
C LEU A 760 -17.93 -23.63 35.58
N PHE A 761 -18.95 -22.85 35.26
CA PHE A 761 -20.34 -23.19 35.55
C PHE A 761 -20.73 -24.53 34.91
N ILE A 762 -20.45 -24.69 33.61
CA ILE A 762 -20.72 -25.94 32.89
C ILE A 762 -19.93 -27.09 33.51
N ALA A 763 -18.65 -26.88 33.85
CA ALA A 763 -17.79 -27.89 34.48
C ALA A 763 -18.28 -28.34 35.87
N GLN A 764 -18.94 -27.45 36.61
CA GLN A 764 -19.51 -27.73 37.94
C GLN A 764 -20.91 -28.37 37.89
N SER A 765 -21.50 -28.53 36.71
CA SER A 765 -22.83 -29.12 36.57
C SER A 765 -22.87 -30.57 37.06
N GLU A 766 -23.77 -30.87 38.00
CA GLU A 766 -23.96 -32.24 38.52
C GLU A 766 -24.68 -33.14 37.51
N ASN A 767 -25.68 -32.59 36.80
CA ASN A 767 -26.52 -33.35 35.88
C ASN A 767 -25.88 -33.52 34.50
N ASN A 768 -25.16 -32.49 34.04
CA ASN A 768 -24.63 -32.41 32.67
C ASN A 768 -23.16 -31.96 32.64
N PRO A 769 -22.23 -32.62 33.37
CA PRO A 769 -20.83 -32.25 33.37
C PRO A 769 -20.16 -32.57 32.01
N PRO A 770 -19.15 -31.79 31.58
CA PRO A 770 -18.25 -32.18 30.51
C PRO A 770 -17.52 -33.49 30.85
N SER A 771 -17.10 -34.21 29.81
CA SER A 771 -16.31 -35.42 29.99
C SER A 771 -14.95 -35.12 30.62
N LEU A 772 -14.41 -36.07 31.38
CA LEU A 772 -13.08 -35.98 31.99
C LEU A 772 -11.98 -35.57 30.98
N VAL A 773 -12.02 -36.11 29.76
CA VAL A 773 -11.06 -35.77 28.70
C VAL A 773 -11.16 -34.30 28.29
N ALA A 774 -12.38 -33.74 28.21
CA ALA A 774 -12.58 -32.34 27.90
C ALA A 774 -12.05 -31.44 29.03
N ILE A 775 -12.30 -31.81 30.29
CA ILE A 775 -11.79 -31.08 31.46
C ILE A 775 -10.27 -31.12 31.55
N GLU A 776 -9.63 -32.26 31.26
CA GLU A 776 -8.17 -32.36 31.25
C GLU A 776 -7.52 -31.53 30.13
N LYS A 777 -8.17 -31.44 28.96
CA LYS A 777 -7.76 -30.53 27.89
C LYS A 777 -7.91 -29.07 28.31
N ALA A 778 -9.04 -28.71 28.92
CA ALA A 778 -9.29 -27.38 29.47
C ALA A 778 -8.25 -27.00 30.52
N PHE A 779 -7.96 -27.90 31.44
CA PHE A 779 -6.93 -27.72 32.46
C PHE A 779 -5.55 -27.47 31.85
N THR A 780 -5.16 -28.26 30.86
CA THR A 780 -3.89 -28.04 30.13
C THR A 780 -3.90 -26.67 29.42
N HIS A 781 -5.02 -26.28 28.83
CA HIS A 781 -5.18 -24.99 28.19
C HIS A 781 -5.04 -23.83 29.18
N THR A 782 -5.67 -23.91 30.37
CA THR A 782 -5.53 -22.87 31.42
C THR A 782 -4.08 -22.64 31.83
N ALA A 783 -3.27 -23.69 31.90
CA ALA A 783 -1.85 -23.57 32.23
C ALA A 783 -1.06 -22.87 31.12
N ASN A 784 -1.36 -23.17 29.86
CA ASN A 784 -0.71 -22.54 28.70
C ASN A 784 -1.11 -21.07 28.53
N THR A 785 -2.35 -20.71 28.87
CA THR A 785 -2.87 -19.33 28.78
C THR A 785 -2.76 -18.55 30.09
N MET A 786 -2.10 -19.11 31.11
CA MET A 786 -1.91 -18.51 32.44
C MET A 786 -3.21 -18.11 33.17
N GLN A 787 -4.29 -18.85 32.94
CA GLN A 787 -5.59 -18.65 33.59
C GLN A 787 -5.63 -19.35 34.96
N LEU A 788 -4.88 -18.81 35.93
CA LEU A 788 -4.59 -19.46 37.22
C LEU A 788 -5.85 -19.73 38.07
N GLU A 789 -6.83 -18.82 38.05
CA GLU A 789 -8.07 -18.99 38.82
C GLU A 789 -8.90 -20.14 38.26
N ALA A 790 -9.12 -20.17 36.94
CA ALA A 790 -9.82 -21.26 36.28
C ALA A 790 -9.11 -22.60 36.48
N MET A 791 -7.79 -22.62 36.34
CA MET A 791 -6.96 -23.81 36.62
C MET A 791 -7.20 -24.35 38.03
N THR A 792 -7.18 -23.46 39.03
CA THR A 792 -7.39 -23.81 40.44
C THR A 792 -8.80 -24.35 40.67
N LYS A 793 -9.83 -23.70 40.09
CA LYS A 793 -11.22 -24.15 40.20
C LYS A 793 -11.46 -25.50 39.51
N LEU A 794 -10.81 -25.77 38.37
CA LEU A 794 -10.87 -27.07 37.69
C LEU A 794 -10.28 -28.20 38.56
N CYS A 795 -9.21 -27.93 39.32
CA CYS A 795 -8.66 -28.89 40.29
C CYS A 795 -9.60 -29.21 41.46
N LEU A 796 -10.56 -28.34 41.74
CA LEU A 796 -11.48 -28.42 42.87
C LEU A 796 -12.88 -28.96 42.49
N LEU A 797 -13.08 -29.39 41.24
CA LEU A 797 -14.36 -29.92 40.81
C LEU A 797 -14.77 -31.17 41.60
N SER A 798 -16.05 -31.26 41.93
CA SER A 798 -16.64 -32.44 42.58
C SER A 798 -16.78 -33.61 41.60
N THR A 799 -17.02 -33.31 40.32
CA THR A 799 -17.17 -34.28 39.23
C THR A 799 -16.07 -34.10 38.19
N ASN A 800 -15.54 -35.21 37.66
CA ASN A 800 -14.56 -35.21 36.56
C ASN A 800 -13.31 -34.31 36.77
N ALA A 801 -12.86 -34.09 38.02
CA ALA A 801 -11.63 -33.36 38.31
C ALA A 801 -10.42 -33.95 37.54
N PRO A 802 -9.46 -33.12 37.08
CA PRO A 802 -8.29 -33.60 36.34
C PRO A 802 -7.52 -34.67 37.11
N ARG A 803 -7.11 -35.74 36.42
CA ARG A 803 -6.34 -36.81 37.07
C ARG A 803 -4.96 -36.32 37.47
N ALA A 804 -4.43 -36.90 38.55
CA ALA A 804 -3.09 -36.58 39.05
C ALA A 804 -2.01 -36.66 37.96
N GLN A 805 -2.07 -37.66 37.07
CA GLN A 805 -1.13 -37.80 35.95
C GLN A 805 -1.14 -36.61 34.97
N THR A 806 -2.31 -35.98 34.77
CA THR A 806 -2.45 -34.81 33.91
C THR A 806 -1.86 -33.58 34.61
N ILE A 807 -2.19 -33.41 35.89
CA ILE A 807 -1.66 -32.32 36.74
C ILE A 807 -0.14 -32.38 36.83
N GLN A 808 0.42 -33.57 37.05
CA GLN A 808 1.87 -33.79 37.10
C GLN A 808 2.56 -33.47 35.76
N ARG A 809 1.96 -33.87 34.62
CA ARG A 809 2.49 -33.53 33.29
C ARG A 809 2.50 -32.03 33.03
N VAL A 810 1.40 -31.34 33.35
CA VAL A 810 1.31 -29.88 33.23
C VAL A 810 2.31 -29.18 34.15
N PHE A 811 2.49 -29.67 35.38
CA PHE A 811 3.45 -29.14 36.34
C PHE A 811 4.89 -29.23 35.82
N VAL A 812 5.32 -30.41 35.34
CA VAL A 812 6.67 -30.60 34.78
C VAL A 812 6.85 -29.73 33.53
N LYS A 813 5.84 -29.65 32.66
CA LYS A 813 5.89 -28.80 31.47
C LYS A 813 6.00 -27.31 31.83
N ALA A 814 5.24 -26.83 32.83
CA ALA A 814 5.36 -25.45 33.30
C ALA A 814 6.76 -25.14 33.86
N CYS A 815 7.40 -26.11 34.51
CA CYS A 815 8.79 -25.99 34.96
C CYS A 815 9.80 -25.95 33.81
N GLN A 816 9.53 -26.73 32.77
CA GLN A 816 10.32 -26.75 31.53
C GLN A 816 10.20 -25.43 30.75
N ASP A 817 9.02 -24.81 30.73
CA ASP A 817 8.73 -23.60 29.94
C ASP A 817 9.01 -22.30 30.69
N GLY A 818 9.32 -22.36 31.99
CA GLY A 818 9.61 -21.17 32.80
C GLY A 818 8.38 -20.46 33.37
N ASN A 819 7.21 -21.13 33.39
CA ASN A 819 5.94 -20.56 33.84
C ASN A 819 5.78 -20.59 35.37
N LEU A 820 6.55 -19.76 36.09
CA LEU A 820 6.55 -19.68 37.55
C LEU A 820 5.15 -19.53 38.19
N PRO A 821 4.22 -18.68 37.68
CA PRO A 821 2.91 -18.53 38.31
C PRO A 821 2.05 -19.81 38.29
N VAL A 822 2.17 -20.60 37.23
CA VAL A 822 1.48 -21.91 37.10
C VAL A 822 2.08 -22.90 38.10
N VAL A 823 3.41 -22.96 38.20
CA VAL A 823 4.11 -23.81 39.17
C VAL A 823 3.67 -23.48 40.59
N GLN A 824 3.70 -22.20 40.97
CA GLN A 824 3.28 -21.73 42.30
C GLN A 824 1.82 -22.09 42.61
N SER A 825 0.94 -22.00 41.62
CA SER A 825 -0.48 -22.33 41.78
C SER A 825 -0.69 -23.83 41.98
N LEU A 826 -0.02 -24.67 41.21
CA LEU A 826 -0.12 -26.13 41.34
C LEU A 826 0.55 -26.66 42.61
N CYS A 827 1.60 -25.99 43.12
CA CYS A 827 2.23 -26.32 44.40
C CYS A 827 1.27 -26.19 45.60
N LYS A 828 0.15 -25.47 45.47
CA LYS A 828 -0.92 -25.43 46.49
C LYS A 828 -1.67 -26.77 46.65
N PHE A 829 -1.45 -27.72 45.74
CA PHE A 829 -2.07 -29.06 45.76
C PHE A 829 -1.03 -30.17 45.99
N PRO A 830 -0.35 -30.23 47.16
CA PRO A 830 0.80 -31.09 47.38
C PRO A 830 0.47 -32.59 47.26
N LYS A 831 -0.77 -33.01 47.53
CA LYS A 831 -1.21 -34.41 47.37
C LYS A 831 -1.09 -34.91 45.93
N GLN A 832 -1.16 -34.01 44.94
CA GLN A 832 -1.09 -34.35 43.52
C GLN A 832 0.35 -34.34 42.98
N LEU A 833 1.29 -33.77 43.74
CA LEU A 833 2.69 -33.58 43.36
C LEU A 833 3.62 -34.37 44.31
N PRO A 834 3.84 -35.68 44.06
CA PRO A 834 4.75 -36.48 44.86
C PRO A 834 6.20 -36.01 44.68
N PRO A 835 7.10 -36.26 45.66
CA PRO A 835 8.49 -35.79 45.61
C PRO A 835 9.27 -36.18 44.34
N ALA A 836 8.96 -37.33 43.74
CA ALA A 836 9.58 -37.76 42.49
C ALA A 836 9.27 -36.81 41.32
N ILE A 837 8.04 -36.31 41.23
CA ILE A 837 7.62 -35.35 40.18
C ILE A 837 8.24 -33.98 40.43
N VAL A 838 8.34 -33.56 41.70
CA VAL A 838 9.07 -32.33 42.07
C VAL A 838 10.54 -32.42 41.68
N GLY A 839 11.15 -33.60 41.85
CA GLY A 839 12.51 -33.86 41.41
C GLY A 839 12.71 -33.80 39.90
N GLU A 840 11.81 -34.41 39.12
CA GLU A 840 11.83 -34.31 37.66
C GLU A 840 11.63 -32.86 37.19
N ALA A 841 10.67 -32.16 37.79
CA ALA A 841 10.42 -30.75 37.50
C ALA A 841 11.65 -29.85 37.79
N LEU A 842 12.34 -30.12 38.90
CA LEU A 842 13.59 -29.43 39.25
C LEU A 842 14.68 -29.70 38.21
N ALA A 843 14.82 -30.95 37.75
CA ALA A 843 15.75 -31.31 36.70
C ALA A 843 15.45 -30.57 35.38
N GLN A 844 14.19 -30.55 34.95
CA GLN A 844 13.77 -29.82 33.74
C GLN A 844 14.04 -28.33 33.88
N ALA A 845 13.63 -27.68 34.98
CA ALA A 845 13.92 -26.28 35.22
C ALA A 845 15.43 -25.97 35.20
N SER A 846 16.25 -26.89 35.72
CA SER A 846 17.72 -26.80 35.73
C SER A 846 18.34 -26.93 34.34
N ILE A 847 17.80 -27.81 33.48
CA ILE A 847 18.24 -27.96 32.08
C ILE A 847 17.99 -26.69 31.28
N TYR A 848 16.82 -26.07 31.46
CA TYR A 848 16.42 -24.88 30.71
C TYR A 848 16.91 -23.56 31.35
N GLY A 849 17.30 -23.59 32.63
CA GLY A 849 17.89 -22.46 33.34
C GLY A 849 16.87 -21.53 34.00
N HIS A 850 15.69 -22.02 34.37
CA HIS A 850 14.62 -21.20 34.94
C HIS A 850 14.81 -20.92 36.44
N MET A 851 15.67 -19.97 36.77
CA MET A 851 16.09 -19.68 38.15
C MET A 851 14.98 -19.38 39.14
N GLY A 852 13.93 -18.64 38.74
CA GLY A 852 12.79 -18.36 39.61
C GLY A 852 12.05 -19.62 40.05
N ILE A 853 11.97 -20.63 39.17
CA ILE A 853 11.34 -21.92 39.45
C ILE A 853 12.26 -22.79 40.31
N ILE A 854 13.55 -22.85 39.98
CA ILE A 854 14.54 -23.62 40.75
C ILE A 854 14.57 -23.13 42.20
N SER A 855 14.63 -21.82 42.40
CA SER A 855 14.59 -21.22 43.74
C SER A 855 13.26 -21.52 44.45
N HIS A 856 12.13 -21.42 43.75
CA HIS A 856 10.83 -21.73 44.35
C HIS A 856 10.71 -23.20 44.78
N LEU A 857 11.06 -24.14 43.90
CA LEU A 857 10.96 -25.59 44.17
C LEU A 857 11.88 -26.02 45.34
N CYS A 858 13.10 -25.49 45.40
CA CYS A 858 14.05 -25.80 46.48
C CYS A 858 13.63 -25.24 47.84
N ASN A 859 12.74 -24.25 47.86
CA ASN A 859 12.21 -23.61 49.07
C ASN A 859 10.78 -24.04 49.42
N LEU A 860 10.25 -25.12 48.81
CA LEU A 860 8.92 -25.64 49.14
C LEU A 860 8.86 -26.16 50.58
N SER A 861 7.87 -25.71 51.35
CA SER A 861 7.62 -26.21 52.72
C SER A 861 6.99 -27.60 52.74
N THR A 862 6.27 -27.97 51.68
CA THR A 862 5.56 -29.25 51.53
C THR A 862 6.06 -29.99 50.30
N ASN A 863 6.42 -31.27 50.47
CA ASN A 863 7.09 -32.11 49.45
C ASN A 863 8.34 -31.45 48.84
N PRO A 864 9.32 -31.00 49.65
CA PRO A 864 10.58 -30.47 49.12
C PRO A 864 11.29 -31.52 48.25
N PRO A 865 12.09 -31.10 47.26
CA PRO A 865 12.95 -32.00 46.52
C PRO A 865 13.87 -32.75 47.48
N ASN A 866 13.98 -34.07 47.29
CA ASN A 866 14.88 -34.88 48.11
C ASN A 866 16.35 -34.68 47.67
N GLN A 867 17.28 -35.19 48.47
CA GLN A 867 18.72 -35.05 48.20
C GLN A 867 19.15 -35.57 46.81
N SER A 868 18.52 -36.66 46.35
CA SER A 868 18.78 -37.22 45.01
C SER A 868 18.34 -36.26 43.92
N SER A 869 17.18 -35.63 44.08
CA SER A 869 16.64 -34.62 43.17
C SER A 869 17.50 -33.36 43.10
N ILE A 870 18.03 -32.88 44.23
CA ILE A 870 18.97 -31.73 44.24
C ILE A 870 20.24 -32.07 43.47
N ASN A 871 20.84 -33.24 43.76
CA ASN A 871 22.03 -33.69 43.04
C ASN A 871 21.77 -33.83 41.54
N HIS A 872 20.60 -34.38 41.17
CA HIS A 872 20.20 -34.51 39.77
C HIS A 872 20.01 -33.14 39.13
N GLY A 873 19.38 -32.17 39.80
CA GLY A 873 19.23 -30.80 39.34
C GLY A 873 20.57 -30.13 39.04
N LEU A 874 21.54 -30.24 39.97
CA LEU A 874 22.91 -29.73 39.77
C LEU A 874 23.59 -30.41 38.56
N VAL A 875 23.53 -31.74 38.47
CA VAL A 875 24.13 -32.50 37.36
C VAL A 875 23.47 -32.12 36.03
N ALA A 876 22.15 -31.96 36.01
CA ALA A 876 21.40 -31.59 34.81
C ALA A 876 21.72 -30.16 34.35
N ALA A 877 21.83 -29.21 35.29
CA ALA A 877 22.29 -27.85 35.00
C ALA A 877 23.72 -27.82 34.45
N ALA A 878 24.63 -28.56 35.09
CA ALA A 878 26.00 -28.70 34.65
C ALA A 878 26.04 -29.28 33.23
N LYS A 879 25.43 -30.43 33.00
CA LYS A 879 25.34 -31.07 31.67
C LYS A 879 24.77 -30.13 30.60
N ALA A 880 23.73 -29.36 30.93
CA ALA A 880 23.07 -28.43 30.00
C ALA A 880 23.81 -27.10 29.79
N GLY A 881 24.92 -26.85 30.51
CA GLY A 881 25.69 -25.63 30.34
C GLY A 881 25.09 -24.41 31.05
N LYS A 882 24.24 -24.61 32.07
CA LYS A 882 23.53 -23.51 32.75
C LYS A 882 24.28 -23.03 33.98
N ARG A 883 25.03 -21.94 33.84
CA ARG A 883 25.88 -21.38 34.91
C ARG A 883 25.11 -20.91 36.14
N GLU A 884 24.04 -20.13 35.97
CA GLU A 884 23.26 -19.56 37.07
C GLU A 884 22.65 -20.64 38.00
N PRO A 885 22.00 -21.71 37.48
CA PRO A 885 21.57 -22.83 38.33
C PRO A 885 22.72 -23.51 39.08
N VAL A 886 23.86 -23.75 38.41
CA VAL A 886 25.03 -24.38 39.05
C VAL A 886 25.53 -23.51 40.19
N GLN A 887 25.67 -22.21 39.97
CA GLN A 887 26.07 -21.25 41.00
C GLN A 887 25.08 -21.25 42.17
N PHE A 888 23.77 -21.24 41.88
CA PHE A 888 22.74 -21.29 42.90
C PHE A 888 22.82 -22.55 43.77
N PHE A 889 22.87 -23.74 43.15
CA PHE A 889 23.05 -24.99 43.88
C PHE A 889 24.33 -25.00 44.72
N CYS A 890 25.43 -24.47 44.19
CA CYS A 890 26.72 -24.37 44.89
C CYS A 890 26.74 -23.29 45.99
N SER A 891 25.75 -22.41 46.04
CA SER A 891 25.60 -21.39 47.08
C SER A 891 24.65 -21.80 48.20
N MET A 892 23.97 -22.95 48.08
CA MET A 892 23.03 -23.44 49.08
C MET A 892 23.75 -23.82 50.38
N THR A 893 23.24 -23.30 51.50
CA THR A 893 23.69 -23.57 52.88
C THR A 893 22.65 -24.31 53.71
N THR A 894 21.53 -24.70 53.10
CA THR A 894 20.37 -25.34 53.73
C THR A 894 20.56 -26.87 53.85
N PRO A 895 19.75 -27.59 54.66
CA PRO A 895 19.87 -29.05 54.86
C PRO A 895 19.79 -29.91 53.59
N ASN A 896 19.43 -29.33 52.44
CA ASN A 896 19.34 -29.99 51.13
C ASN A 896 20.41 -29.49 50.14
N GLN A 897 21.60 -29.08 50.61
CA GLN A 897 22.72 -28.72 49.72
C GLN A 897 23.21 -29.92 48.88
N PRO A 898 23.79 -29.72 47.69
CA PRO A 898 24.35 -30.81 46.89
C PRO A 898 25.36 -31.66 47.68
N THR A 899 25.34 -32.99 47.49
CA THR A 899 26.35 -33.85 48.11
C THR A 899 27.65 -33.82 47.31
N GLN A 900 28.77 -34.16 47.94
CA GLN A 900 30.06 -34.30 47.26
C GLN A 900 30.00 -35.23 46.04
N HIS A 901 29.19 -36.30 46.11
CA HIS A 901 28.96 -37.18 44.98
C HIS A 901 28.26 -36.44 43.82
N GLY A 902 27.22 -35.65 44.11
CA GLY A 902 26.54 -34.83 43.10
C GLY A 902 27.47 -33.79 42.46
N VAL A 903 28.28 -33.10 43.25
CA VAL A 903 29.30 -32.14 42.79
C VAL A 903 30.33 -32.83 41.88
N ASN A 904 30.87 -33.97 42.31
CA ASN A 904 31.85 -34.73 41.52
C ASN A 904 31.25 -35.20 40.19
N GLN A 905 29.99 -35.66 40.17
CA GLN A 905 29.30 -36.05 38.93
C GLN A 905 29.05 -34.84 38.01
N ALA A 906 28.65 -33.70 38.57
CA ALA A 906 28.47 -32.46 37.82
C ALA A 906 29.78 -32.03 37.15
N LEU A 907 30.91 -32.10 37.87
CA LEU A 907 32.24 -31.84 37.32
C LEU A 907 32.56 -32.74 36.11
N LEU A 908 32.28 -34.04 36.22
CA LEU A 908 32.53 -34.98 35.12
C LEU A 908 31.67 -34.65 33.89
N GLU A 909 30.40 -34.26 34.07
CA GLU A 909 29.53 -33.81 32.98
C GLU A 909 30.02 -32.50 32.34
N THR A 910 30.56 -31.55 33.11
CA THR A 910 31.16 -30.34 32.53
C THR A 910 32.34 -30.65 31.61
N ILE A 911 33.14 -31.66 31.96
CA ILE A 911 34.29 -32.08 31.15
C ILE A 911 33.85 -32.80 29.88
N LYS A 912 32.86 -33.70 29.98
CA LYS A 912 32.31 -34.39 28.80
C LYS A 912 31.80 -33.39 27.76
N ASN A 913 31.18 -32.30 28.21
CA ASN A 913 30.60 -31.26 27.36
C ASN A 913 31.56 -30.07 27.08
N ASN A 914 32.81 -30.10 27.57
CA ASN A 914 33.82 -29.03 27.43
C ASN A 914 33.37 -27.66 27.95
N GLN A 915 32.66 -27.62 29.07
CA GLN A 915 32.10 -26.39 29.68
C GLN A 915 33.05 -25.82 30.73
N VAL A 916 34.12 -25.18 30.26
CA VAL A 916 35.22 -24.65 31.07
C VAL A 916 34.75 -23.64 32.14
N GLU A 917 33.79 -22.79 31.82
CA GLU A 917 33.27 -21.79 32.77
C GLU A 917 32.55 -22.41 33.97
N ILE A 918 31.80 -23.50 33.74
CA ILE A 918 31.08 -24.21 34.80
C ILE A 918 32.05 -25.03 35.64
N PHE A 919 33.06 -25.62 35.01
CA PHE A 919 34.17 -26.25 35.73
C PHE A 919 34.78 -25.27 36.73
N ILE A 920 35.11 -24.06 36.27
CA ILE A 920 35.69 -23.01 37.12
C ILE A 920 34.71 -22.63 38.25
N GLU A 921 33.42 -22.48 37.96
CA GLU A 921 32.40 -22.13 38.96
C GLU A 921 32.27 -23.21 40.05
N LEU A 922 32.27 -24.49 39.67
CA LEU A 922 32.25 -25.62 40.61
C LEU A 922 33.50 -25.61 41.51
N CYS A 923 34.69 -25.41 40.93
CA CYS A 923 35.95 -25.38 41.69
C CYS A 923 36.07 -24.16 42.61
N ARG A 924 35.47 -23.02 42.24
CA ARG A 924 35.49 -21.80 43.06
C ARG A 924 34.58 -21.85 44.29
N SER A 925 33.64 -22.79 44.39
CA SER A 925 32.74 -22.87 45.54
C SER A 925 33.49 -23.37 46.79
N PRO A 926 33.68 -22.54 47.83
CA PRO A 926 34.48 -22.91 49.00
C PRO A 926 33.81 -23.98 49.88
N GLN A 927 32.49 -24.14 49.79
CA GLN A 927 31.73 -25.13 50.55
C GLN A 927 31.49 -26.43 49.77
N HIS A 928 31.59 -26.38 48.44
CA HIS A 928 31.22 -27.46 47.52
C HIS A 928 32.30 -27.71 46.47
N ALA A 929 33.57 -27.57 46.85
CA ALA A 929 34.69 -27.83 45.95
C ALA A 929 34.73 -29.32 45.55
N PRO A 930 35.00 -29.65 44.28
CA PRO A 930 35.17 -31.03 43.87
C PRO A 930 36.34 -31.70 44.59
N SER A 931 36.24 -33.00 44.82
CA SER A 931 37.33 -33.74 45.46
C SER A 931 38.56 -33.81 44.55
N ASN A 932 39.77 -33.84 45.13
CA ASN A 932 41.02 -34.04 44.38
C ASN A 932 40.98 -35.30 43.49
N LEU A 933 40.29 -36.35 43.92
CA LEU A 933 40.07 -37.54 43.10
C LEU A 933 39.26 -37.22 41.85
N ALA A 934 38.14 -36.52 42.01
CA ALA A 934 37.29 -36.10 40.89
C ALA A 934 38.03 -35.15 39.93
N ILE A 935 38.88 -34.24 40.42
CA ILE A 935 39.71 -33.37 39.56
C ILE A 935 40.69 -34.21 38.74
N ARG A 936 41.34 -35.21 39.34
CA ARG A 936 42.25 -36.12 38.62
C ARG A 936 41.52 -36.99 37.60
N GLU A 937 40.33 -37.48 37.93
CA GLU A 937 39.50 -38.25 37.00
C GLU A 937 39.02 -37.38 35.84
N SER A 938 38.53 -36.17 36.12
CA SER A 938 38.18 -35.13 35.16
C SER A 938 39.33 -34.80 34.22
N PHE A 939 40.54 -34.63 34.75
CA PHE A 939 41.74 -34.39 33.96
C PHE A 939 42.05 -35.53 33.00
N LEU A 940 42.06 -36.77 33.49
CA LEU A 940 42.29 -37.95 32.65
C LEU A 940 41.16 -38.13 31.61
N LEU A 941 39.92 -37.81 31.97
CA LEU A 941 38.78 -37.85 31.06
C LEU A 941 38.89 -36.80 29.95
N ALA A 942 39.25 -35.56 30.28
CA ALA A 942 39.48 -34.48 29.32
C ALA A 942 40.57 -34.88 28.31
N VAL A 943 41.67 -35.46 28.80
CA VAL A 943 42.77 -35.98 27.98
C VAL A 943 42.30 -37.11 27.05
N LYS A 944 41.57 -38.08 27.59
CA LYS A 944 41.00 -39.20 26.82
C LYS A 944 40.07 -38.70 25.70
N MET A 945 39.23 -37.72 25.99
CA MET A 945 38.25 -37.16 25.05
C MET A 945 38.86 -36.15 24.07
N GLY A 946 40.09 -35.68 24.31
CA GLY A 946 40.76 -34.69 23.45
C GLY A 946 40.30 -33.26 23.68
N LYS A 947 39.83 -32.92 24.89
CA LYS A 947 39.31 -31.59 25.25
C LYS A 947 40.44 -30.69 25.76
N LEU A 948 41.24 -30.12 24.84
CA LEU A 948 42.43 -29.33 25.18
C LEU A 948 42.10 -28.14 26.10
N ASP A 949 41.00 -27.43 25.88
CA ASP A 949 40.61 -26.28 26.72
C ASP A 949 40.33 -26.70 28.17
N SER A 950 39.66 -27.84 28.35
CA SER A 950 39.42 -28.41 29.69
C SER A 950 40.72 -28.87 30.35
N VAL A 951 41.63 -29.51 29.60
CA VAL A 951 42.96 -29.89 30.10
C VAL A 951 43.74 -28.65 30.53
N GLY A 952 43.76 -27.62 29.69
CA GLY A 952 44.45 -26.37 29.96
C GLY A 952 43.86 -25.62 31.16
N CYS A 953 42.53 -25.60 31.26
CA CYS A 953 41.85 -25.01 32.40
C CYS A 953 42.19 -25.73 33.71
N ILE A 954 42.11 -27.07 33.75
CA ILE A 954 42.47 -27.83 34.95
C ILE A 954 43.93 -27.57 35.34
N CYS A 955 44.86 -27.59 34.39
CA CYS A 955 46.27 -27.28 34.66
C CYS A 955 46.51 -25.83 35.10
N THR A 956 45.62 -24.90 34.78
CA THR A 956 45.76 -23.50 35.16
C THR A 956 45.18 -23.24 36.56
N TYR A 957 44.01 -23.80 36.85
CA TYR A 957 43.25 -23.48 38.07
C TYR A 957 43.42 -24.50 39.20
N GLU A 958 43.66 -25.78 38.88
CA GLU A 958 43.68 -26.88 39.86
C GLU A 958 44.99 -27.68 39.81
N MET A 959 46.10 -27.03 39.44
CA MET A 959 47.40 -27.70 39.26
C MET A 959 47.90 -28.37 40.55
N SER A 960 47.57 -27.81 41.71
CA SER A 960 47.92 -28.36 43.03
C SER A 960 47.22 -29.69 43.34
N ALA A 961 46.05 -29.95 42.74
CA ALA A 961 45.33 -31.21 42.88
C ALA A 961 45.96 -32.34 42.06
N LEU A 962 46.68 -32.00 40.98
CA LEU A 962 47.38 -32.93 40.10
C LEU A 962 48.76 -33.29 40.67
N ASN A 963 49.07 -34.59 40.72
CA ASN A 963 50.41 -35.07 41.05
C ASN A 963 51.15 -35.56 39.79
N GLN A 964 52.48 -35.68 39.90
CA GLN A 964 53.37 -36.16 38.83
C GLN A 964 52.83 -37.42 38.14
N ARG A 965 52.41 -38.42 38.94
CA ARG A 965 51.86 -39.69 38.44
C ARG A 965 50.61 -39.50 37.57
N THR A 966 49.76 -38.52 37.88
CA THR A 966 48.55 -38.23 37.10
C THR A 966 48.90 -37.59 35.76
N VAL A 967 49.84 -36.64 35.74
CA VAL A 967 50.32 -36.01 34.49
C VAL A 967 51.02 -37.01 33.58
N GLU A 968 51.83 -37.91 34.14
CA GLU A 968 52.49 -38.97 33.38
C GLU A 968 51.49 -39.99 32.83
N LYS A 969 50.49 -40.37 33.63
CA LYS A 969 49.38 -41.22 33.17
C LYS A 969 48.59 -40.54 32.05
N ALA A 970 48.35 -39.23 32.16
CA ALA A 970 47.72 -38.44 31.11
C ALA A 970 48.55 -38.40 29.83
N LEU A 971 49.88 -38.25 29.92
CA LEU A 971 50.76 -38.29 28.74
C LEU A 971 50.62 -39.62 27.98
N ILE A 972 50.70 -40.74 28.70
CA ILE A 972 50.52 -42.07 28.11
C ILE A 972 49.12 -42.23 27.53
N LEU A 973 48.09 -41.68 28.18
CA LEU A 973 46.71 -41.73 27.73
C LEU A 973 46.48 -40.87 26.47
N ALA A 974 47.08 -39.69 26.39
CA ALA A 974 47.04 -38.80 25.23
C ALA A 974 47.67 -39.47 24.00
N VAL A 975 48.82 -40.13 24.19
CA VAL A 975 49.44 -40.96 23.15
C VAL A 975 48.53 -42.13 22.78
N LYS A 976 48.00 -42.88 23.75
CA LYS A 976 47.10 -44.02 23.49
C LYS A 976 45.86 -43.61 22.68
N HIS A 977 45.30 -42.43 22.93
CA HIS A 977 44.11 -41.92 22.26
C HIS A 977 44.40 -40.97 21.09
N LYS A 978 45.66 -40.91 20.63
CA LYS A 978 46.11 -40.12 19.47
C LYS A 978 45.75 -38.63 19.56
N LYS A 979 46.11 -37.98 20.68
CA LYS A 979 45.84 -36.55 20.96
C LYS A 979 47.13 -35.72 20.94
N PRO A 980 47.68 -35.40 19.75
CA PRO A 980 49.03 -34.81 19.62
C PRO A 980 49.16 -33.42 20.26
N GLU A 981 48.11 -32.60 20.22
CA GLU A 981 48.11 -31.25 20.81
C GLU A 981 48.17 -31.31 22.34
N ILE A 982 47.47 -32.27 22.94
CA ILE A 982 47.53 -32.51 24.38
C ILE A 982 48.90 -33.08 24.77
N VAL A 983 49.49 -33.95 23.95
CA VAL A 983 50.87 -34.43 24.19
C VAL A 983 51.87 -33.28 24.21
N ARG A 984 51.76 -32.33 23.27
CA ARG A 984 52.60 -31.12 23.26
C ARG A 984 52.39 -30.30 24.52
N TYR A 985 51.13 -29.96 24.83
CA TYR A 985 50.75 -29.18 26.00
C TYR A 985 51.28 -29.78 27.32
N LEU A 986 51.11 -31.10 27.52
CA LEU A 986 51.59 -31.77 28.74
C LEU A 986 53.11 -31.77 28.89
N CYS A 987 53.87 -31.78 27.78
CA CYS A 987 55.34 -31.71 27.82
C CYS A 987 55.86 -30.30 28.10
N GLU A 988 55.07 -29.28 27.76
CA GLU A 988 55.40 -27.85 27.93
C GLU A 988 55.01 -27.29 29.32
N LEU A 989 54.37 -28.10 30.17
CA LEU A 989 54.03 -27.70 31.55
C LEU A 989 55.30 -27.38 32.36
N SER A 990 55.28 -26.25 33.06
CA SER A 990 56.36 -25.79 33.94
C SER A 990 56.43 -26.56 35.27
N ILE A 991 55.29 -27.08 35.74
CA ILE A 991 55.13 -27.84 36.98
C ILE A 991 54.65 -29.25 36.61
N ASN A 992 55.13 -30.27 37.33
CA ASN A 992 54.85 -31.69 37.06
C ASN A 992 55.17 -32.13 35.61
N SER A 993 56.20 -31.53 35.01
CA SER A 993 56.65 -31.90 33.66
C SER A 993 57.05 -33.39 33.62
N PRO A 994 56.64 -34.16 32.59
CA PRO A 994 56.91 -35.59 32.52
C PRO A 994 58.40 -35.95 32.66
N GLU A 995 58.72 -36.93 33.51
CA GLU A 995 60.09 -37.41 33.72
C GLU A 995 60.63 -38.20 32.52
N ASN A 996 61.95 -38.33 32.43
CA ASN A 996 62.63 -39.05 31.35
C ASN A 996 62.11 -40.49 31.16
N LYS A 997 61.78 -41.18 32.26
CA LYS A 997 61.22 -42.54 32.24
C LYS A 997 59.85 -42.57 31.55
N SER A 998 58.97 -41.65 31.92
CA SER A 998 57.61 -41.55 31.37
C SER A 998 57.60 -41.03 29.94
N LEU A 999 58.52 -40.10 29.59
CA LEU A 999 58.78 -39.69 28.20
C LEU A 999 59.25 -40.86 27.33
N LYS A 1000 60.18 -41.69 27.82
CA LYS A 1000 60.65 -42.89 27.10
C LYS A 1000 59.52 -43.89 26.86
N MET A 1001 58.67 -44.11 27.87
CA MET A 1001 57.46 -44.94 27.72
C MET A 1001 56.48 -44.35 26.69
N ALA A 1002 56.28 -43.03 26.69
CA ALA A 1002 55.43 -42.33 25.73
C ALA A 1002 55.99 -42.42 24.29
N VAL A 1003 57.30 -42.27 24.09
CA VAL A 1003 57.98 -42.47 22.79
C VAL A 1003 57.74 -43.89 22.27
N ASN A 1004 57.99 -44.90 23.10
CA ASN A 1004 57.81 -46.30 22.72
C ASN A 1004 56.35 -46.59 22.37
N LYS A 1005 55.39 -46.03 23.14
CA LYS A 1005 53.97 -46.20 22.87
C LYS A 1005 53.52 -45.48 21.60
N ALA A 1006 54.04 -44.28 21.34
CA ALA A 1006 53.75 -43.52 20.12
C ALA A 1006 54.29 -44.24 18.87
N ALA A 1007 55.51 -44.79 18.96
CA ALA A 1007 56.11 -45.60 17.91
C ALA A 1007 55.31 -46.89 17.65
N ALA A 1008 54.94 -47.62 18.72
CA ALA A 1008 54.12 -48.83 18.62
C ALA A 1008 52.69 -48.57 18.12
N SER A 1009 52.20 -47.33 18.19
CA SER A 1009 50.86 -46.92 17.75
C SER A 1009 50.87 -46.15 16.43
N ASN A 1010 51.97 -46.19 15.67
CA ASN A 1010 52.20 -45.51 14.38
C ASN A 1010 51.98 -43.98 14.40
N GLN A 1011 52.35 -43.30 15.49
CA GLN A 1011 52.30 -41.83 15.60
C GLN A 1011 53.70 -41.22 15.42
N SER A 1012 54.19 -41.19 14.18
CA SER A 1012 55.56 -40.76 13.84
C SER A 1012 55.89 -39.34 14.33
N ALA A 1013 55.03 -38.36 14.04
CA ALA A 1013 55.24 -36.97 14.45
C ALA A 1013 55.23 -36.77 15.97
N VAL A 1014 54.40 -37.51 16.71
CA VAL A 1014 54.36 -37.46 18.18
C VAL A 1014 55.59 -38.14 18.78
N ALA A 1015 56.02 -39.27 18.21
CA ALA A 1015 57.23 -39.96 18.64
C ALA A 1015 58.49 -39.11 18.38
N GLU A 1016 58.54 -38.40 17.26
CA GLU A 1016 59.63 -37.46 16.94
C GLU A 1016 59.67 -36.28 17.92
N TYR A 1017 58.54 -35.61 18.13
CA TYR A 1017 58.41 -34.53 19.13
C TYR A 1017 58.84 -34.99 20.54
N LEU A 1018 58.36 -36.15 21.00
CA LEU A 1018 58.73 -36.67 22.31
C LEU A 1018 60.22 -37.04 22.41
N ARG A 1019 60.85 -37.50 21.32
CA ARG A 1019 62.31 -37.73 21.28
C ARG A 1019 63.09 -36.42 21.35
N GLU A 1020 62.61 -35.37 20.71
CA GLU A 1020 63.21 -34.04 20.79
C GLU A 1020 63.14 -33.49 22.22
N GLN A 1021 61.98 -33.62 22.89
CA GLN A 1021 61.81 -33.22 24.29
C GLN A 1021 62.65 -34.06 25.27
N LEU A 1022 62.81 -35.36 25.01
CA LEU A 1022 63.72 -36.22 25.79
C LEU A 1022 65.19 -35.77 25.62
N ARG A 1023 65.60 -35.42 24.38
CA ARG A 1023 66.95 -34.93 24.08
C ARG A 1023 67.23 -33.56 24.68
N SER A 1024 66.26 -32.64 24.67
CA SER A 1024 66.40 -31.30 25.25
C SER A 1024 66.65 -31.39 26.76
N LYS A 1025 65.85 -32.14 27.52
CA LYS A 1025 66.06 -32.37 28.97
C LYS A 1025 67.39 -33.03 29.30
N THR A 1026 67.84 -34.00 28.49
CA THR A 1026 69.13 -34.67 28.70
C THR A 1026 70.32 -33.72 28.50
N LYS A 1027 70.19 -32.71 27.63
CA LYS A 1027 71.20 -31.65 27.44
C LYS A 1027 71.22 -30.65 28.59
N THR A 1028 70.07 -30.29 29.15
CA THR A 1028 69.99 -29.38 30.30
C THR A 1028 70.57 -30.02 31.56
N GLN A 1029 70.34 -31.33 31.78
CA GLN A 1029 70.93 -32.07 32.90
C GLN A 1029 72.46 -32.11 32.82
N LYS A 1030 73.02 -32.40 31.64
CA LYS A 1030 74.49 -32.37 31.40
C LYS A 1030 75.14 -30.99 31.54
N LYS A 1031 74.35 -29.90 31.44
CA LYS A 1031 74.85 -28.52 31.60
C LYS A 1031 74.90 -28.11 33.08
N ILE A 1032 73.97 -28.62 33.89
CA ILE A 1032 73.95 -28.45 35.35
C ILE A 1032 75.05 -29.31 36.00
N ASP A 1033 75.28 -30.52 35.48
CA ASP A 1033 76.33 -31.41 35.98
C ASP A 1033 77.76 -30.88 35.71
N HIS A 1034 77.95 -30.00 34.72
CA HIS A 1034 79.24 -29.36 34.43
C HIS A 1034 79.52 -28.09 35.27
N GLU A 1035 78.51 -27.51 35.94
CA GLU A 1035 78.64 -26.33 36.79
C GLU A 1035 78.78 -26.66 38.30
N LEU A 1036 78.66 -27.94 38.69
CA LEU A 1036 78.75 -28.40 40.08
C LEU A 1036 80.04 -29.15 40.44
N ASP A 1037 80.98 -29.29 39.50
CA ASP A 1037 82.28 -29.96 39.71
C ASP A 1037 83.34 -29.08 40.40
N ASN A 1038 82.89 -28.13 41.23
CA ASN A 1038 83.75 -27.25 42.03
C ASN A 1038 83.22 -27.07 43.47
N SER A 1039 82.97 -28.17 44.17
CA SER A 1039 83.19 -28.24 45.62
C SER A 1039 83.08 -29.68 46.12
N SER A 1040 84.24 -30.19 46.50
CA SER A 1040 84.52 -31.47 47.14
C SER A 1040 83.89 -31.64 48.54
N GLY A 1041 83.54 -32.89 48.85
CA GLY A 1041 83.64 -33.52 50.18
C GLY A 1041 82.40 -33.39 51.08
N THR A 1042 81.89 -34.41 51.79
CA THR A 1042 82.48 -35.70 52.21
C THR A 1042 81.41 -36.60 52.87
N HIS A 1043 81.62 -37.93 52.75
CA HIS A 1043 81.26 -39.05 53.64
C HIS A 1043 79.77 -39.45 53.81
N SER A 1044 79.36 -40.72 53.92
CA SER A 1044 80.05 -42.01 54.21
C SER A 1044 79.16 -43.20 53.81
N ASP A 1045 79.81 -44.34 53.50
CA ASP A 1045 79.52 -45.76 53.90
C ASP A 1045 78.15 -46.38 53.57
N SER A 1046 77.94 -47.68 53.31
CA SER A 1046 78.70 -48.95 53.30
C SER A 1046 77.62 -49.97 52.84
N GLU A 1047 77.80 -50.85 51.83
CA GLU A 1047 78.37 -52.20 51.89
C GLU A 1047 77.35 -53.27 51.42
N PHE A 1048 77.81 -54.16 50.53
CA PHE A 1048 77.52 -55.61 50.35
C PHE A 1048 76.06 -56.12 50.16
N SER A 1049 75.71 -57.11 49.33
CA SER A 1049 76.43 -58.19 48.62
C SER A 1049 75.44 -58.85 47.61
N HIS A 1050 75.80 -59.06 46.33
CA HIS A 1050 76.12 -60.35 45.68
C HIS A 1050 75.01 -61.09 44.89
N PHE A 1051 75.46 -61.64 43.72
CA PHE A 1051 74.88 -62.68 42.84
C PHE A 1051 73.60 -62.30 42.05
N SER A 1052 73.36 -62.69 40.80
CA SER A 1052 74.12 -63.26 39.67
C SER A 1052 73.13 -63.46 38.51
N GLU A 1053 73.63 -63.38 37.26
CA GLU A 1053 73.32 -64.24 36.10
C GLU A 1053 71.92 -64.89 35.97
N LEU A 1054 71.23 -64.65 34.84
CA LEU A 1054 71.13 -65.58 33.70
C LEU A 1054 70.06 -65.17 32.67
N ASP A 1055 70.38 -65.54 31.43
CA ASP A 1055 69.53 -65.65 30.25
C ASP A 1055 68.32 -66.58 30.44
N ASN A 1056 67.26 -66.37 29.64
CA ASN A 1056 66.83 -67.26 28.54
C ASN A 1056 65.35 -67.10 28.19
N ASP A 1057 65.12 -67.01 26.88
CA ASP A 1057 64.18 -67.77 26.06
C ASP A 1057 62.87 -68.29 26.66
N SER A 1058 61.76 -68.02 25.95
CA SER A 1058 61.16 -69.09 25.14
C SER A 1058 60.06 -68.54 24.22
N GLU A 1059 60.25 -68.79 22.93
CA GLU A 1059 59.21 -68.97 21.93
C GLU A 1059 58.13 -69.97 22.39
N THR A 1060 56.93 -69.79 21.84
CA THR A 1060 56.08 -70.80 21.15
C THR A 1060 54.61 -70.55 21.47
N ASP A 1061 53.75 -70.22 20.51
CA ASP A 1061 53.23 -70.99 19.38
C ASP A 1061 51.87 -71.62 19.72
N ARG A 1062 51.01 -71.69 18.69
CA ARG A 1062 49.78 -72.49 18.55
C ARG A 1062 48.44 -71.91 19.02
N GLU A 1063 47.66 -71.56 18.00
CA GLU A 1063 46.40 -72.23 17.61
C GLU A 1063 45.58 -72.86 18.73
N ILE A 1064 44.28 -72.56 18.76
CA ILE A 1064 43.23 -73.57 18.63
C ILE A 1064 41.91 -72.88 18.25
N THR A 1065 41.36 -73.43 17.17
CA THR A 1065 39.98 -73.44 16.68
C THR A 1065 38.89 -73.49 17.74
N SER A 1066 37.70 -72.97 17.42
CA SER A 1066 36.44 -73.75 17.49
C SER A 1066 35.22 -72.86 17.21
N ASN A 1067 34.49 -73.17 16.14
CA ASN A 1067 33.02 -73.08 16.16
C ASN A 1067 32.50 -74.03 17.27
N PRO A 1068 31.26 -73.86 17.74
CA PRO A 1068 30.20 -74.62 17.08
C PRO A 1068 28.93 -73.82 16.80
N GLU A 1069 28.21 -74.39 15.85
CA GLU A 1069 26.87 -74.12 15.38
C GLU A 1069 25.78 -74.36 16.43
N GLU A 1070 24.58 -73.93 16.06
CA GLU A 1070 23.25 -74.56 16.24
C GLU A 1070 22.22 -73.52 16.73
N ASP A 1071 21.01 -73.40 16.17
CA ASP A 1071 20.46 -73.98 14.97
C ASP A 1071 19.15 -73.23 14.63
N ASN A 1072 18.78 -73.33 13.36
CA ASN A 1072 17.42 -73.37 12.82
C ASN A 1072 16.47 -72.15 12.80
N ASN A 1073 16.29 -71.70 11.54
CA ASN A 1073 15.03 -71.71 10.77
C ASN A 1073 13.98 -70.62 11.04
N ASN A 1074 13.88 -69.68 10.10
CA ASN A 1074 12.96 -69.79 8.95
C ASN A 1074 13.30 -68.66 7.94
N VAL A 1075 13.97 -68.97 6.82
CA VAL A 1075 13.39 -69.20 5.46
C VAL A 1075 12.87 -67.88 4.85
N GLU A 1076 13.67 -67.17 4.04
CA GLU A 1076 13.98 -67.36 2.60
C GLU A 1076 12.96 -66.64 1.69
N ASN A 1077 13.38 -65.63 0.91
CA ASN A 1077 14.06 -65.68 -0.41
C ASN A 1077 13.07 -66.04 -1.55
N HIS A 1078 13.16 -65.52 -2.77
CA HIS A 1078 13.92 -64.46 -3.41
C HIS A 1078 13.25 -64.23 -4.77
N HIS A 1079 13.42 -63.01 -5.31
CA HIS A 1079 13.53 -62.66 -6.73
C HIS A 1079 12.89 -63.56 -7.82
N ARG A 1080 12.06 -62.95 -8.68
CA ARG A 1080 12.35 -62.92 -10.12
C ARG A 1080 11.46 -61.94 -10.90
N LEU A 1081 12.15 -61.19 -11.75
CA LEU A 1081 11.63 -60.58 -12.98
C LEU A 1081 11.07 -61.66 -13.89
N THR A 1082 9.91 -61.42 -14.52
CA THR A 1082 9.66 -61.77 -15.93
C THR A 1082 8.40 -61.08 -16.46
N VAL A 1083 8.52 -60.69 -17.73
CA VAL A 1083 7.57 -60.12 -18.67
C VAL A 1083 6.49 -61.15 -19.07
N ASP A 1084 5.23 -60.75 -19.25
CA ASP A 1084 4.51 -60.99 -20.52
C ASP A 1084 3.15 -60.28 -20.67
N HIS A 1085 2.78 -60.14 -21.93
CA HIS A 1085 1.69 -59.38 -22.55
C HIS A 1085 0.25 -59.93 -22.38
N ARG A 1086 -0.70 -58.98 -22.62
CA ARG A 1086 -1.95 -59.04 -23.44
C ARG A 1086 -3.33 -59.00 -22.76
N VAL A 1087 -3.95 -57.81 -22.91
CA VAL A 1087 -5.28 -57.45 -23.48
C VAL A 1087 -6.55 -58.12 -22.94
N GLU A 1088 -7.45 -57.31 -22.34
CA GLU A 1088 -8.85 -56.97 -22.74
C GLU A 1088 -9.44 -56.02 -21.65
N ILE A 1089 -9.54 -54.69 -21.85
CA ILE A 1089 -10.73 -53.87 -22.23
C ILE A 1089 -11.97 -54.21 -21.33
N GLU A 1090 -12.51 -53.36 -20.43
CA GLU A 1090 -13.21 -52.06 -20.53
C GLU A 1090 -13.36 -51.47 -19.10
N GLY A 1091 -13.42 -50.17 -18.77
CA GLY A 1091 -13.36 -48.95 -19.55
C GLY A 1091 -13.39 -47.69 -18.64
N ARG A 1092 -12.59 -46.68 -19.05
CA ARG A 1092 -12.75 -45.21 -18.98
C ARG A 1092 -12.87 -44.52 -17.61
N THR A 1093 -12.15 -43.44 -17.26
CA THR A 1093 -11.10 -42.57 -17.85
C THR A 1093 -10.69 -41.66 -16.66
N GLU A 1094 -9.43 -41.63 -16.18
CA GLU A 1094 -8.33 -40.74 -16.64
C GLU A 1094 -8.72 -39.24 -16.63
N GLU A 1095 -8.00 -38.28 -16.01
CA GLU A 1095 -6.58 -38.24 -15.67
C GLU A 1095 -6.21 -37.07 -14.72
N ASN A 1096 -5.22 -37.36 -13.85
CA ASN A 1096 -4.02 -36.59 -13.48
C ASN A 1096 -4.10 -35.15 -12.92
N GLN A 1097 -3.65 -35.00 -11.66
CA GLN A 1097 -2.69 -33.95 -11.28
C GLN A 1097 -1.58 -34.51 -10.39
N ASN A 1098 -0.36 -34.50 -10.95
CA ASN A 1098 0.89 -34.75 -10.27
C ASN A 1098 1.32 -33.53 -9.45
N THR A 1099 1.94 -33.85 -8.32
CA THR A 1099 2.81 -33.03 -7.47
C THR A 1099 3.71 -32.04 -8.22
N GLU A 1100 3.59 -30.74 -7.93
CA GLU A 1100 4.54 -29.71 -8.36
C GLU A 1100 5.39 -29.17 -7.18
N ARG A 1101 6.71 -29.35 -7.32
CA ARG A 1101 7.74 -28.52 -6.68
C ARG A 1101 7.91 -27.23 -7.49
N GLY A 1102 7.98 -26.09 -6.81
CA GLY A 1102 8.73 -24.90 -7.25
C GLY A 1102 8.13 -24.08 -8.40
N ALA A 1103 7.14 -23.23 -8.13
CA ALA A 1103 6.67 -22.23 -9.08
C ALA A 1103 7.57 -20.97 -9.07
N SER A 1104 8.28 -20.76 -10.17
CA SER A 1104 9.07 -19.57 -10.52
C SER A 1104 8.16 -18.40 -10.91
N LEU A 1105 8.40 -17.21 -10.34
CA LEU A 1105 7.82 -15.90 -10.71
C LEU A 1105 8.23 -15.46 -12.13
N LYS A 1106 7.71 -16.09 -13.18
CA LYS A 1106 8.03 -15.78 -14.59
C LYS A 1106 6.87 -15.32 -15.47
N SER A 1107 5.70 -15.08 -14.90
CA SER A 1107 4.60 -14.48 -15.66
C SER A 1107 3.78 -13.56 -14.77
N HIS A 1108 3.41 -12.41 -15.33
CA HIS A 1108 2.41 -11.42 -14.89
C HIS A 1108 2.98 -10.01 -14.66
N GLY A 1109 2.80 -9.17 -15.69
CA GLY A 1109 2.76 -7.71 -15.54
C GLY A 1109 1.77 -7.34 -14.44
N LEU A 1110 2.20 -6.47 -13.54
CA LEU A 1110 1.54 -6.24 -12.26
C LEU A 1110 0.16 -5.61 -12.38
N PHE A 1111 -0.18 -4.96 -13.51
CA PHE A 1111 -1.49 -4.37 -13.78
C PHE A 1111 -1.80 -4.46 -15.28
N LYS A 1112 -3.02 -4.88 -15.65
CA LYS A 1112 -3.57 -4.69 -17.01
C LYS A 1112 -4.58 -3.56 -16.92
N THR A 1113 -4.16 -2.33 -17.14
CA THR A 1113 -5.10 -1.29 -17.55
C THR A 1113 -5.54 -1.61 -18.97
N LYS A 1114 -6.83 -1.89 -19.18
CA LYS A 1114 -7.39 -1.94 -20.53
C LYS A 1114 -7.08 -0.59 -21.18
N LYS A 1115 -6.30 -0.60 -22.27
CA LYS A 1115 -6.31 0.52 -23.22
C LYS A 1115 -7.77 0.78 -23.58
N GLN A 1116 -8.26 2.00 -23.35
CA GLN A 1116 -9.48 2.48 -24.00
C GLN A 1116 -9.23 2.41 -25.51
N HIS A 1117 -9.64 1.30 -26.11
CA HIS A 1117 -9.99 1.30 -27.50
C HIS A 1117 -11.34 2.01 -27.58
N HIS A 1118 -11.35 3.22 -28.15
CA HIS A 1118 -12.55 3.76 -28.76
C HIS A 1118 -13.12 2.68 -29.69
N ARG A 1119 -14.22 2.08 -29.26
CA ARG A 1119 -15.12 1.32 -30.12
C ARG A 1119 -16.43 2.07 -30.13
N ASP A 1120 -16.81 2.45 -31.34
CA ASP A 1120 -18.08 3.05 -31.69
C ASP A 1120 -19.25 2.30 -31.06
N THR A 1121 -20.17 3.05 -30.48
CA THR A 1121 -21.56 2.62 -30.34
C THR A 1121 -22.44 3.69 -30.97
N PRO A 1122 -23.42 3.30 -31.81
CA PRO A 1122 -24.20 4.23 -32.60
C PRO A 1122 -25.20 4.98 -31.73
N SER A 1123 -25.41 6.24 -32.06
CA SER A 1123 -26.53 7.06 -31.63
C SER A 1123 -27.86 6.41 -32.05
N LEU A 1124 -28.73 6.12 -31.09
CA LEU A 1124 -30.17 6.05 -31.31
C LEU A 1124 -30.90 6.67 -30.11
N ASP A 1125 -31.77 7.61 -30.45
CA ASP A 1125 -32.70 8.31 -29.57
C ASP A 1125 -33.46 7.39 -28.61
N LEU A 1126 -33.70 7.86 -27.39
CA LEU A 1126 -34.97 7.67 -26.69
C LEU A 1126 -35.11 8.71 -25.56
N VAL A 1127 -35.95 9.69 -25.84
CA VAL A 1127 -36.60 10.58 -24.89
C VAL A 1127 -37.51 9.76 -23.96
N GLY A 1128 -37.37 9.96 -22.65
CA GLY A 1128 -38.45 9.91 -21.66
C GLY A 1128 -38.83 8.55 -21.04
N ARG A 1129 -38.53 8.37 -19.74
CA ARG A 1129 -39.51 8.22 -18.63
C ARG A 1129 -38.85 7.68 -17.35
N HIS A 1130 -39.28 8.26 -16.23
CA HIS A 1130 -39.33 7.76 -14.85
C HIS A 1130 -38.92 6.31 -14.57
N SER A 1131 -38.10 6.08 -13.53
CA SER A 1131 -38.52 5.52 -12.21
C SER A 1131 -37.37 4.91 -11.40
N LEU A 1132 -37.16 5.43 -10.18
CA LEU A 1132 -36.92 4.72 -8.90
C LEU A 1132 -36.02 3.47 -8.85
N CYS A 1133 -34.85 3.60 -8.20
CA CYS A 1133 -34.41 2.83 -7.02
C CYS A 1133 -33.16 3.47 -6.40
#